data_AF-A0ABD1DL70-F1
#
_entry.id   AF-A0ABD1DL70-F1
#
_cell.length_a   1.000
_cell.length_b   1.000
_cell.length_c   1.000
_cell.angle_alpha   90.00
_cell.angle_beta   90.00
_cell.angle_gamma   90.00
#
_symmetry.space_group_name_H-M   'P 1'
#
loop_
_entity.id
_entity.type
_entity.pdbx_description
1 polymer ?
#
loop_
_entity_poly.entity_id
_entity_poly.type
_entity_poly.pdbx_seq_one_letter_code
_entity_poly.pdbx_strand_id
1 'polypeptide(L)'
;MKLIIAAIAVSLAVVVSGSYVQQTGGDKMMKFADKDFLMKQKFFFEILRNIHMPLQYEEYMMHTKTWNVDGVMMFMNMYKMNMFIEKGKVFTIYNKLMMKQTYMLFTFLYNSMDWDTYYKNVIWARENINEGMFIYAVTLTVLHRPELRGMVLPAIYEIYPYYFFNTDMIRSVTFRKMYDPKFGFYGNGKYNVVYSNYTQTYPVDSVKMMMDGDMMMMDGNTMMSYYYNDIGLNSFYYYFMMDYPFFLDGDMFGLMKERTGEMYLYMHQQLLARYNLERFSNYMRPIKTLTWRFPLKLGFFSMLSYWNGMTFKNRDFNYMIKDNDYMKLEWLMDWEMRMRKMIDDGYFMMDDGTKIDMRDWKNIDFLGKIMNCNTENMLCTKFGFMDIMSRMLLSGNDFMTKMVWPSALMHFETSLRDPMFYSMWDRMLEFYYLFKSYLPLYTVDELMYKGVVIKDVVVDKLMTYFEYFDADISNVVPMTNVDKYWDMTVLGRTMRLNHKPFTYTLNVMSEITGKGMLRVFLGPKFMDMMDINMFRTMFVEIDQYMVDLVVGKNTIMRNSRDFFWSVRDRTMYTDLYKKMMMSITGKDKFILDMSEAHCGFPDRLILPKGWTSGMQMQMYFILTPYTMTEVKNDVTFDKTYMCGLTTMDTLPMGFPFDRKIDVTYWYTKNMMFKDVMIYHLDEMKMNQSY
;
A
#
# COMPACT_ATOMS: atom_id res chain seq x y z
N MET A 1 31.99 1.47 -56.93
CA MET A 1 31.90 1.60 -55.45
C MET A 1 31.33 2.93 -54.95
N LYS A 2 31.30 4.04 -55.72
CA LYS A 2 30.71 5.33 -55.27
C LYS A 2 29.20 5.50 -55.51
N LEU A 3 28.58 4.66 -56.35
CA LEU A 3 27.13 4.73 -56.62
C LEU A 3 26.26 3.90 -55.65
N ILE A 4 26.84 2.94 -54.94
CA ILE A 4 26.12 2.10 -53.95
C ILE A 4 25.96 2.84 -52.61
N ILE A 5 26.90 3.74 -52.28
CA ILE A 5 26.86 4.53 -51.04
C ILE A 5 25.78 5.64 -51.11
N ALA A 6 25.51 6.18 -52.30
CA ALA A 6 24.46 7.17 -52.49
C ALA A 6 23.04 6.57 -52.39
N ALA A 7 22.85 5.33 -52.85
CA ALA A 7 21.56 4.65 -52.75
C ALA A 7 21.19 4.27 -51.30
N ILE A 8 22.18 3.96 -50.45
CA ILE A 8 21.99 3.68 -49.02
C ILE A 8 21.75 4.98 -48.23
N ALA A 9 22.39 6.09 -48.61
CA ALA A 9 22.16 7.39 -47.97
C ALA A 9 20.77 7.99 -48.28
N VAL A 10 20.22 7.73 -49.47
CA VAL A 10 18.88 8.24 -49.86
C VAL A 10 17.74 7.35 -49.34
N SER A 11 17.97 6.05 -49.11
CA SER A 11 16.98 5.16 -48.48
C SER A 11 16.92 5.28 -46.94
N LEU A 12 17.95 5.86 -46.31
CA LEU A 12 17.91 6.28 -44.90
C LEU A 12 17.28 7.68 -44.67
N ALA A 13 17.02 8.44 -45.74
CA ALA A 13 16.51 9.81 -45.64
C ALA A 13 15.00 9.97 -45.94
N VAL A 14 14.27 8.89 -46.27
CA VAL A 14 12.84 8.95 -46.67
C VAL A 14 11.89 8.20 -45.72
N VAL A 15 12.30 7.93 -44.48
CA VAL A 15 11.35 7.60 -43.39
C VAL A 15 11.56 8.59 -42.23
N VAL A 16 11.49 9.89 -42.55
CA VAL A 16 11.32 10.96 -41.56
C VAL A 16 10.28 11.95 -42.10
N SER A 17 9.08 11.44 -42.38
CA SER A 17 7.91 12.27 -42.62
C SER A 17 6.68 11.48 -42.18
N GLY A 18 6.34 11.62 -40.91
CA GLY A 18 5.22 10.92 -40.29
C GLY A 18 5.12 11.25 -38.82
N SER A 19 4.51 12.38 -38.52
CA SER A 19 3.91 12.71 -37.22
C SER A 19 4.89 12.73 -36.03
N TYR A 20 5.58 13.85 -35.88
CA TYR A 20 6.16 14.26 -34.59
C TYR A 20 4.99 14.51 -33.62
N VAL A 21 4.46 13.45 -33.00
CA VAL A 21 3.71 13.60 -31.76
C VAL A 21 4.77 13.91 -30.72
N GLN A 22 4.82 15.17 -30.33
CA GLN A 22 5.62 15.66 -29.23
C GLN A 22 5.33 14.73 -28.04
N GLN A 23 6.31 13.89 -27.67
CA GLN A 23 6.29 13.24 -26.38
C GLN A 23 6.16 14.36 -25.35
N THR A 24 5.00 14.49 -24.73
CA THR A 24 4.82 15.25 -23.49
C THR A 24 5.45 14.48 -22.33
N GLY A 25 6.68 14.00 -22.52
CA GLY A 25 7.62 13.78 -21.43
C GLY A 25 8.34 15.12 -21.25
N GLY A 26 7.69 16.06 -20.58
CA GLY A 26 8.38 17.29 -20.17
C GLY A 26 9.66 16.90 -19.46
N ASP A 27 10.78 17.54 -19.82
CA ASP A 27 12.02 17.50 -19.06
C ASP A 27 11.66 17.64 -17.58
N LYS A 28 11.71 16.53 -16.82
CA LYS A 28 11.55 16.61 -15.37
C LYS A 28 12.74 17.40 -14.87
N MET A 29 12.58 18.71 -14.70
CA MET A 29 13.56 19.53 -13.98
C MET A 29 13.82 18.83 -12.65
N MET A 30 15.03 18.29 -12.50
CA MET A 30 15.45 17.68 -11.25
C MET A 30 15.43 18.76 -10.17
N LYS A 31 14.49 18.65 -9.23
CA LYS A 31 14.43 19.51 -8.06
C LYS A 31 15.44 19.00 -7.04
N PHE A 32 16.24 19.92 -6.51
CA PHE A 32 17.23 19.62 -5.47
C PHE A 32 16.80 20.26 -4.17
N ALA A 33 17.08 19.57 -3.05
CA ALA A 33 16.82 20.10 -1.73
C ALA A 33 17.70 21.33 -1.43
N ASP A 34 17.13 22.33 -0.76
CA ASP A 34 17.88 23.44 -0.19
C ASP A 34 18.48 23.09 1.18
N LYS A 35 19.21 24.03 1.77
CA LYS A 35 19.88 23.82 3.06
C LYS A 35 18.90 23.61 4.22
N ASP A 36 17.78 24.33 4.24
CA ASP A 36 16.78 24.20 5.30
C ASP A 36 16.15 22.80 5.26
N PHE A 37 15.77 22.36 4.06
CA PHE A 37 15.25 21.03 3.82
C PHE A 37 16.24 19.95 4.30
N LEU A 38 17.51 20.05 3.93
CA LEU A 38 18.53 19.08 4.31
C LEU A 38 18.70 18.97 5.83
N MET A 39 18.62 20.08 6.57
CA MET A 39 18.73 20.08 8.03
C MET A 39 17.51 19.42 8.68
N LYS A 40 16.30 19.67 8.18
CA LYS A 40 15.07 19.00 8.63
C LYS A 40 15.11 17.50 8.32
N GLN A 41 15.58 17.14 7.14
CA GLN A 41 15.73 15.76 6.71
C GLN A 41 16.75 15.01 7.60
N LYS A 42 17.86 15.66 7.97
CA LYS A 42 18.86 15.13 8.91
C LYS A 42 18.21 14.80 10.25
N PHE A 43 17.42 15.74 10.78
CA PHE A 43 16.72 15.54 12.05
C PHE A 43 15.85 14.28 12.04
N PHE A 44 15.01 14.08 11.02
CA PHE A 44 14.16 12.89 10.94
C PHE A 44 14.96 11.59 10.80
N PHE A 45 16.07 11.60 10.06
CA PHE A 45 16.95 10.45 9.99
C PHE A 45 17.65 10.14 11.31
N GLU A 46 17.94 11.12 12.14
CA GLU A 46 18.60 10.88 13.43
C GLU A 46 17.60 10.48 14.52
N ILE A 47 16.40 11.08 14.54
CA ILE A 47 15.39 10.82 15.58
C ILE A 47 14.73 9.44 15.45
N LEU A 48 14.77 8.82 14.27
CA LEU A 48 14.21 7.49 14.00
C LEU A 48 15.25 6.35 14.09
N ARG A 49 16.53 6.67 14.29
CA ARG A 49 17.60 5.69 14.47
C ARG A 49 17.59 5.14 15.91
N ASN A 50 17.75 3.83 16.05
CA ASN A 50 17.79 3.09 17.31
C ASN A 50 16.62 3.45 18.24
N ILE A 51 15.38 3.41 17.72
CA ILE A 51 14.17 3.93 18.39
C ILE A 51 13.96 3.41 19.83
N HIS A 52 14.34 2.16 20.10
CA HIS A 52 14.20 1.48 21.39
C HIS A 52 15.27 1.84 22.43
N MET A 53 16.31 2.57 22.02
CA MET A 53 17.33 3.09 22.93
C MET A 53 17.00 4.55 23.29
N PRO A 54 17.44 5.03 24.48
CA PRO A 54 17.40 6.46 24.80
C PRO A 54 18.08 7.29 23.72
N LEU A 55 17.61 8.52 23.54
CA LEU A 55 18.28 9.46 22.64
C LEU A 55 19.68 9.80 23.18
N GLN A 56 20.68 9.83 22.30
CA GLN A 56 22.08 10.02 22.70
C GLN A 56 22.79 11.18 21.99
N TYR A 57 22.14 11.82 21.02
CA TYR A 57 22.69 13.01 20.36
C TYR A 57 22.69 14.18 21.36
N GLU A 58 23.87 14.72 21.69
CA GLU A 58 24.02 15.79 22.68
C GLU A 58 23.15 17.02 22.35
N GLU A 59 23.05 17.37 21.07
CA GLU A 59 22.21 18.48 20.58
C GLU A 59 20.72 18.33 20.92
N TYR A 60 20.23 17.10 21.08
CA TYR A 60 18.83 16.84 21.40
C TYR A 60 18.58 16.71 22.91
N MET A 61 19.61 16.42 23.71
CA MET A 61 19.45 16.10 25.14
C MET A 61 18.76 17.21 25.94
N MET A 62 19.04 18.48 25.62
CA MET A 62 18.44 19.63 26.30
C MET A 62 16.91 19.72 26.12
N HIS A 63 16.36 19.11 25.07
CA HIS A 63 14.93 19.15 24.74
C HIS A 63 14.16 17.89 25.16
N THR A 64 14.85 16.91 25.77
CA THR A 64 14.22 15.65 26.22
C THR A 64 13.33 15.82 27.45
N LYS A 65 13.60 16.85 28.28
CA LYS A 65 12.93 17.06 29.58
C LYS A 65 11.84 18.11 29.55
N THR A 66 11.93 19.06 28.62
CA THR A 66 11.05 20.23 28.53
C THR A 66 10.37 20.27 27.18
N TRP A 67 9.05 20.44 27.16
CA TRP A 67 8.24 20.68 25.98
C TRP A 67 7.83 22.16 25.91
N ASN A 68 7.39 22.64 24.73
CA ASN A 68 6.83 23.98 24.59
C ASN A 68 5.28 23.92 24.59
N VAL A 69 4.63 24.88 25.25
CA VAL A 69 3.21 24.79 25.65
C VAL A 69 2.38 25.79 24.86
N ASP A 70 1.88 25.38 23.70
CA ASP A 70 0.79 26.12 23.05
C ASP A 70 -0.38 25.20 22.74
N GLY A 71 -1.55 25.49 23.33
CA GLY A 71 -2.84 25.01 22.84
C GLY A 71 -3.35 23.62 23.24
N VAL A 72 -2.63 22.79 24.03
CA VAL A 72 -3.05 21.37 24.25
C VAL A 72 -3.14 20.94 25.73
N MET A 73 -3.98 21.64 26.52
CA MET A 73 -4.23 21.31 27.93
C MET A 73 -4.65 19.85 28.17
N MET A 74 -5.43 19.26 27.25
CA MET A 74 -5.94 17.90 27.39
C MET A 74 -4.82 16.85 27.30
N PHE A 75 -3.90 16.99 26.33
CA PHE A 75 -2.72 16.12 26.21
C PHE A 75 -1.89 16.17 27.50
N MET A 76 -1.63 17.38 28.00
CA MET A 76 -0.83 17.58 29.21
C MET A 76 -1.45 16.94 30.44
N ASN A 77 -2.77 17.08 30.61
CA ASN A 77 -3.48 16.44 31.71
C ASN A 77 -3.40 14.91 31.60
N MET A 78 -3.63 14.35 30.41
CA MET A 78 -3.50 12.90 30.19
C MET A 78 -2.08 12.39 30.47
N TYR A 79 -1.06 13.13 30.06
CA TYR A 79 0.34 12.78 30.33
C TYR A 79 0.66 12.84 31.82
N LYS A 80 0.33 13.94 32.50
CA LYS A 80 0.55 14.12 33.96
C LYS A 80 -0.20 13.10 34.81
N MET A 81 -1.34 12.61 34.33
CA MET A 81 -2.15 11.58 34.99
C MET A 81 -1.68 10.15 34.65
N ASN A 82 -0.54 9.98 33.97
CA ASN A 82 0.01 8.68 33.56
C ASN A 82 -1.00 7.83 32.76
N MET A 83 -1.77 8.49 31.88
CA MET A 83 -2.78 7.81 31.06
C MET A 83 -2.21 7.17 29.80
N PHE A 84 -1.00 7.55 29.36
CA PHE A 84 -0.34 6.99 28.18
C PHE A 84 0.21 5.59 28.46
N ILE A 85 0.28 4.75 27.41
CA ILE A 85 1.00 3.48 27.51
C ILE A 85 2.49 3.72 27.74
N GLU A 86 3.09 2.87 28.58
CA GLU A 86 4.51 2.96 28.93
C GLU A 86 5.41 2.57 27.73
N LYS A 87 6.65 3.08 27.74
CA LYS A 87 7.72 2.64 26.82
C LYS A 87 7.98 1.13 26.97
N GLY A 88 8.26 0.47 25.85
CA GLY A 88 8.44 -0.98 25.78
C GLY A 88 7.20 -1.85 25.90
N LYS A 89 6.02 -1.27 26.11
CA LYS A 89 4.75 -1.99 25.93
C LYS A 89 4.41 -2.08 24.45
N VAL A 90 3.65 -3.11 24.08
CA VAL A 90 3.17 -3.30 22.71
C VAL A 90 2.09 -2.26 22.40
N PHE A 91 2.28 -1.52 21.30
CA PHE A 91 1.33 -0.56 20.77
C PHE A 91 0.54 -1.14 19.60
N THR A 92 -0.75 -0.83 19.51
CA THR A 92 -1.57 -1.03 18.32
C THR A 92 -2.59 0.10 18.19
N ILE A 93 -2.79 0.61 16.97
CA ILE A 93 -3.80 1.62 16.69
C ILE A 93 -5.23 1.07 16.81
N TYR A 94 -5.41 -0.25 16.78
CA TYR A 94 -6.72 -0.90 16.88
C TYR A 94 -7.21 -1.08 18.32
N ASN A 95 -6.54 -0.47 19.32
CA ASN A 95 -7.03 -0.38 20.69
C ASN A 95 -7.58 1.03 20.96
N LYS A 96 -8.77 1.14 21.57
CA LYS A 96 -9.44 2.45 21.75
C LYS A 96 -8.59 3.45 22.53
N LEU A 97 -7.98 2.99 23.61
CA LEU A 97 -7.23 3.85 24.54
C LEU A 97 -5.93 4.30 23.88
N MET A 98 -5.21 3.39 23.24
CA MET A 98 -3.99 3.70 22.48
C MET A 98 -4.28 4.62 21.29
N MET A 99 -5.40 4.41 20.59
CA MET A 99 -5.86 5.27 19.50
C MET A 99 -6.13 6.69 19.99
N LYS A 100 -6.86 6.85 21.10
CA LYS A 100 -7.10 8.17 21.72
C LYS A 100 -5.80 8.85 22.17
N GLN A 101 -4.89 8.10 22.77
CA GLN A 101 -3.55 8.61 23.12
C GLN A 101 -2.77 9.07 21.88
N THR A 102 -2.83 8.29 20.79
CA THR A 102 -2.18 8.61 19.51
C THR A 102 -2.78 9.86 18.89
N TYR A 103 -4.11 10.00 18.89
CA TYR A 103 -4.80 11.22 18.47
C TYR A 103 -4.29 12.44 19.25
N MET A 104 -4.20 12.33 20.58
CA MET A 104 -3.72 13.43 21.42
C MET A 104 -2.25 13.79 21.14
N LEU A 105 -1.39 12.79 20.93
CA LEU A 105 0.01 13.00 20.56
C LEU A 105 0.12 13.64 19.16
N PHE A 106 -0.65 13.15 18.19
CA PHE A 106 -0.69 13.72 16.85
C PHE A 106 -1.12 15.18 16.90
N THR A 107 -2.23 15.50 17.58
CA THR A 107 -2.71 16.89 17.72
C THR A 107 -1.67 17.78 18.41
N PHE A 108 -0.99 17.28 19.43
CA PHE A 108 0.12 17.98 20.08
C PHE A 108 1.27 18.31 19.12
N LEU A 109 1.72 17.33 18.34
CA LEU A 109 2.77 17.55 17.36
C LEU A 109 2.29 18.42 16.19
N TYR A 110 1.13 18.13 15.60
CA TYR A 110 0.55 18.81 14.44
C TYR A 110 0.26 20.29 14.69
N ASN A 111 -0.18 20.67 15.89
CA ASN A 111 -0.48 22.06 16.23
C ASN A 111 0.72 22.88 16.70
N SER A 112 1.95 22.33 16.64
CA SER A 112 3.15 23.13 16.92
C SER A 112 3.23 24.32 15.95
N MET A 113 3.38 25.54 16.47
CA MET A 113 3.23 26.78 15.71
C MET A 113 4.29 26.98 14.61
N ASP A 114 5.50 26.50 14.87
CA ASP A 114 6.64 26.62 13.98
C ASP A 114 7.54 25.37 14.05
N TRP A 115 8.53 25.33 13.17
CA TRP A 115 9.50 24.23 13.09
C TRP A 115 10.28 24.05 14.40
N ASP A 116 10.70 25.13 15.07
CA ASP A 116 11.48 25.04 16.31
C ASP A 116 10.68 24.39 17.44
N THR A 117 9.41 24.77 17.57
CA THR A 117 8.47 24.17 18.52
C THR A 117 8.20 22.71 18.17
N TYR A 118 7.94 22.41 16.90
CA TYR A 118 7.73 21.04 16.42
C TYR A 118 8.94 20.15 16.69
N TYR A 119 10.14 20.61 16.34
CA TYR A 119 11.41 19.94 16.56
C TYR A 119 11.61 19.57 18.04
N LYS A 120 11.42 20.54 18.96
CA LYS A 120 11.52 20.31 20.40
C LYS A 120 10.48 19.32 20.91
N ASN A 121 9.24 19.44 20.46
CA ASN A 121 8.14 18.57 20.85
C ASN A 121 8.33 17.13 20.35
N VAL A 122 8.88 16.94 19.15
CA VAL A 122 9.25 15.61 18.61
C VAL A 122 10.38 14.99 19.43
N ILE A 123 11.43 15.74 19.79
CA ILE A 123 12.51 15.25 20.64
C ILE A 123 11.98 14.81 22.01
N TRP A 124 11.13 15.63 22.61
CA TRP A 124 10.49 15.30 23.88
C TRP A 124 9.63 14.03 23.75
N ALA A 125 8.81 13.92 22.71
CA ALA A 125 7.95 12.76 22.50
C ALA A 125 8.76 11.47 22.28
N ARG A 126 9.90 11.54 21.57
CA ARG A 126 10.81 10.40 21.35
C ARG A 126 11.30 9.80 22.66
N GLU A 127 11.62 10.63 23.64
CA GLU A 127 12.17 10.17 24.91
C GLU A 127 11.06 9.71 25.88
N ASN A 128 9.89 10.35 25.84
CA ASN A 128 8.86 10.21 26.89
C ASN A 128 7.65 9.35 26.50
N ILE A 129 7.42 9.09 25.20
CA ILE A 129 6.27 8.34 24.71
C ILE A 129 6.70 6.97 24.17
N ASN A 130 5.78 6.00 24.23
CA ASN A 130 5.94 4.68 23.63
C ASN A 130 6.44 4.74 22.18
N GLU A 131 7.39 3.85 21.85
CA GLU A 131 8.15 3.88 20.60
C GLU A 131 7.25 3.69 19.38
N GLY A 132 6.30 2.76 19.44
CA GLY A 132 5.36 2.50 18.34
C GLY A 132 4.41 3.66 18.12
N MET A 133 3.88 4.23 19.20
CA MET A 133 3.01 5.41 19.13
C MET A 133 3.74 6.65 18.61
N PHE A 134 5.00 6.83 19.02
CA PHE A 134 5.85 7.91 18.54
C PHE A 134 6.10 7.79 17.02
N ILE A 135 6.53 6.63 16.53
CA ILE A 135 6.73 6.38 15.09
C ILE A 135 5.45 6.69 14.32
N TYR A 136 4.31 6.21 14.83
CA TYR A 136 3.00 6.43 14.22
C TYR A 136 2.66 7.92 14.11
N ALA A 137 2.75 8.68 15.21
CA ALA A 137 2.41 10.10 15.23
C ALA A 137 3.38 10.96 14.41
N VAL A 138 4.69 10.68 14.46
CA VAL A 138 5.68 11.40 13.64
C VAL A 138 5.41 11.15 12.16
N THR A 139 5.15 9.90 11.76
CA THR A 139 4.81 9.57 10.38
C THR A 139 3.59 10.35 9.91
N LEU A 140 2.51 10.38 10.70
CA LEU A 140 1.33 11.19 10.37
C LEU A 140 1.66 12.68 10.22
N THR A 141 2.42 13.27 11.15
CA THR A 141 2.75 14.70 11.05
C THR A 141 3.62 15.03 9.84
N VAL A 142 4.55 14.14 9.45
CA VAL A 142 5.37 14.34 8.26
C VAL A 142 4.53 14.28 6.98
N LEU A 143 3.56 13.36 6.91
CA LEU A 143 2.69 13.23 5.75
C LEU A 143 1.68 14.39 5.62
N HIS A 144 1.22 14.93 6.76
CA HIS A 144 0.06 15.82 6.77
C HIS A 144 0.39 17.30 7.07
N ARG A 145 1.52 17.63 7.70
CA ARG A 145 1.89 19.05 7.94
C ARG A 145 2.35 19.72 6.63
N PRO A 146 1.76 20.86 6.22
CA PRO A 146 2.12 21.53 4.96
C PRO A 146 3.60 21.89 4.82
N GLU A 147 4.26 22.28 5.92
CA GLU A 147 5.68 22.67 5.95
C GLU A 147 6.67 21.50 5.84
N LEU A 148 6.20 20.25 6.00
CA LEU A 148 7.01 19.03 5.91
C LEU A 148 6.82 18.30 4.58
N ARG A 149 6.05 18.89 3.67
CA ARG A 149 5.83 18.36 2.32
C ARG A 149 7.15 18.11 1.60
N GLY A 150 7.31 16.89 1.10
CA GLY A 150 8.50 16.42 0.40
C GLY A 150 9.56 15.79 1.30
N MET A 151 9.45 15.88 2.63
CA MET A 151 10.34 15.15 3.54
C MET A 151 10.18 13.64 3.36
N VAL A 152 11.29 12.92 3.29
CA VAL A 152 11.30 11.47 3.03
C VAL A 152 11.67 10.74 4.31
N LEU A 153 10.73 9.99 4.87
CA LEU A 153 11.05 9.07 5.96
C LEU A 153 11.68 7.78 5.41
N PRO A 154 12.61 7.15 6.16
CA PRO A 154 13.08 5.82 5.85
C PRO A 154 11.91 4.84 5.73
N ALA A 155 12.14 3.72 5.05
CA ALA A 155 11.10 2.71 4.96
C ALA A 155 10.74 2.19 6.36
N ILE A 156 9.45 1.96 6.62
CA ILE A 156 8.97 1.49 7.92
C ILE A 156 9.59 0.14 8.31
N TYR A 157 9.96 -0.71 7.33
CA TYR A 157 10.70 -1.95 7.59
C TYR A 157 12.16 -1.76 8.01
N GLU A 158 12.73 -0.56 7.85
CA GLU A 158 14.07 -0.19 8.33
C GLU A 158 13.97 0.57 9.67
N ILE A 159 12.92 1.36 9.87
CA ILE A 159 12.63 2.02 11.16
C ILE A 159 12.25 0.98 12.21
N TYR A 160 11.34 0.06 11.87
CA TYR A 160 10.78 -0.91 12.82
C TYR A 160 10.80 -2.36 12.27
N PRO A 161 11.98 -2.98 12.12
CA PRO A 161 12.14 -4.26 11.42
C PRO A 161 11.36 -5.45 12.03
N TYR A 162 11.03 -5.40 13.32
CA TYR A 162 10.33 -6.46 14.05
C TYR A 162 8.95 -6.87 13.47
N TYR A 163 8.33 -6.00 12.69
CA TYR A 163 7.04 -6.24 12.03
C TYR A 163 7.20 -6.88 10.65
N PHE A 164 8.42 -6.90 10.11
CA PHE A 164 8.69 -7.26 8.72
C PHE A 164 9.57 -8.51 8.59
N PHE A 165 10.36 -8.80 9.61
CA PHE A 165 11.31 -9.90 9.60
C PHE A 165 11.02 -10.91 10.71
N ASN A 166 11.18 -12.18 10.38
CA ASN A 166 10.90 -13.29 11.29
C ASN A 166 11.83 -13.28 12.52
N THR A 167 11.30 -13.83 13.61
CA THR A 167 11.98 -13.87 14.92
C THR A 167 13.35 -14.55 14.85
N ASP A 168 13.50 -15.61 14.06
CA ASP A 168 14.76 -16.34 13.87
C ASP A 168 15.86 -15.46 13.25
N MET A 169 15.50 -14.64 12.27
CA MET A 169 16.41 -13.71 11.62
C MET A 169 16.81 -12.57 12.58
N ILE A 170 15.83 -11.98 13.28
CA ILE A 170 16.09 -10.97 14.33
C ILE A 170 17.03 -11.53 15.41
N ARG A 171 16.81 -12.76 15.87
CA ARG A 171 17.67 -13.44 16.85
C ARG A 171 19.06 -13.75 16.28
N SER A 172 19.15 -14.10 15.02
CA SER A 172 20.43 -14.34 14.35
C SER A 172 21.28 -13.09 14.29
N VAL A 173 20.67 -11.92 14.04
CA VAL A 173 21.35 -10.62 14.06
C VAL A 173 21.90 -10.30 15.43
N THR A 174 21.07 -10.39 16.47
CA THR A 174 21.49 -10.09 17.85
C THR A 174 22.56 -11.05 18.34
N PHE A 175 22.40 -12.35 18.08
CA PHE A 175 23.40 -13.37 18.41
C PHE A 175 24.73 -13.12 17.69
N ARG A 176 24.71 -12.86 16.37
CA ARG A 176 25.91 -12.51 15.58
C ARG A 176 26.64 -11.31 16.15
N LYS A 177 25.90 -10.25 16.49
CA LYS A 177 26.51 -9.06 17.06
C LYS A 177 27.18 -9.31 18.42
N MET A 178 26.64 -10.23 19.22
CA MET A 178 27.19 -10.57 20.54
C MET A 178 28.55 -11.28 20.45
N TYR A 179 28.73 -12.22 19.52
CA TYR A 179 29.99 -12.98 19.41
C TYR A 179 30.98 -12.40 18.39
N ASP A 180 30.51 -11.61 17.41
CA ASP A 180 31.35 -10.91 16.45
C ASP A 180 31.12 -9.38 16.56
N PRO A 181 31.94 -8.67 17.35
CA PRO A 181 31.83 -7.22 17.50
C PRO A 181 31.98 -6.46 16.17
N LYS A 182 32.67 -7.03 15.17
CA LYS A 182 32.86 -6.41 13.84
C LYS A 182 31.64 -6.58 12.94
N PHE A 183 30.71 -7.45 13.27
CA PHE A 183 29.46 -7.62 12.52
C PHE A 183 28.70 -6.28 12.44
N GLY A 184 28.35 -5.87 11.21
CA GLY A 184 27.79 -4.56 10.90
C GLY A 184 28.82 -3.50 10.50
N PHE A 185 30.12 -3.72 10.75
CA PHE A 185 31.21 -2.78 10.44
C PHE A 185 32.19 -3.31 9.38
N TYR A 186 31.94 -4.49 8.82
CA TYR A 186 32.79 -5.00 7.74
C TYR A 186 32.65 -4.08 6.51
N GLY A 187 33.79 -3.64 5.95
CA GLY A 187 33.79 -2.79 4.75
C GLY A 187 33.21 -3.49 3.51
N ASN A 188 33.25 -4.83 3.47
CA ASN A 188 32.50 -5.62 2.50
C ASN A 188 31.14 -6.02 3.10
N GLY A 189 30.08 -5.36 2.64
CA GLY A 189 28.72 -5.54 3.14
C GLY A 189 28.19 -6.97 3.10
N LYS A 190 28.76 -7.86 2.27
CA LYS A 190 28.38 -9.29 2.23
C LYS A 190 28.56 -9.99 3.58
N TYR A 191 29.49 -9.54 4.42
CA TYR A 191 29.71 -10.09 5.77
C TYR A 191 28.75 -9.52 6.82
N ASN A 192 27.98 -8.48 6.49
CA ASN A 192 26.98 -7.88 7.36
C ASN A 192 25.56 -8.38 7.08
N VAL A 193 25.41 -9.43 6.25
CA VAL A 193 24.11 -9.95 5.81
C VAL A 193 23.61 -11.08 6.72
N VAL A 194 22.32 -11.03 7.05
CA VAL A 194 21.55 -12.17 7.56
C VAL A 194 20.43 -12.50 6.59
N TYR A 195 20.34 -13.77 6.22
CA TYR A 195 19.27 -14.26 5.35
C TYR A 195 17.98 -14.40 6.16
N SER A 196 16.89 -13.85 5.62
CA SER A 196 15.54 -14.12 6.05
C SER A 196 14.91 -15.04 5.02
N ASN A 197 14.69 -16.29 5.43
CA ASN A 197 13.78 -17.16 4.69
C ASN A 197 12.36 -16.67 4.93
N TYR A 198 11.48 -16.82 3.94
CA TYR A 198 10.05 -16.68 4.20
C TYR A 198 9.66 -17.60 5.34
N THR A 199 8.57 -17.28 6.05
CA THR A 199 8.03 -18.16 7.08
C THR A 199 7.82 -19.56 6.51
N GLN A 200 8.77 -20.47 6.79
CA GLN A 200 8.52 -21.89 6.70
C GLN A 200 7.63 -22.19 7.89
N THR A 201 6.39 -22.57 7.64
CA THR A 201 5.59 -23.29 8.63
C THR A 201 6.35 -24.57 8.97
N TYR A 202 7.24 -24.52 9.96
CA TYR A 202 8.00 -25.67 10.45
C TYR A 202 7.05 -26.75 11.01
N PRO A 203 7.36 -28.05 10.88
CA PRO A 203 7.88 -28.77 9.72
C PRO A 203 6.79 -29.61 9.02
N VAL A 204 7.08 -29.96 7.76
CA VAL A 204 6.31 -30.77 6.79
C VAL A 204 5.74 -32.09 7.35
N ASP A 205 6.24 -32.60 8.46
CA ASP A 205 5.81 -33.88 9.03
C ASP A 205 4.45 -33.81 9.76
N SER A 206 4.04 -32.66 10.28
CA SER A 206 2.68 -32.46 10.81
C SER A 206 1.66 -32.10 9.72
N VAL A 207 2.13 -31.84 8.49
CA VAL A 207 1.30 -31.47 7.31
C VAL A 207 0.76 -32.72 6.59
N LYS A 208 1.14 -33.93 7.03
CA LYS A 208 0.72 -35.19 6.40
C LYS A 208 -0.65 -35.72 6.88
N MET A 209 -1.42 -34.97 7.65
CA MET A 209 -2.70 -35.45 8.20
C MET A 209 -3.85 -34.47 8.03
N MET A 210 -4.36 -34.31 6.80
CA MET A 210 -5.80 -34.18 6.53
C MET A 210 -6.10 -34.85 5.18
N MET A 211 -6.18 -36.18 5.22
CA MET A 211 -6.78 -37.02 4.17
C MET A 211 -8.30 -36.82 4.20
N ASP A 212 -8.80 -35.75 3.59
CA ASP A 212 -10.22 -35.57 3.27
C ASP A 212 -10.36 -34.47 2.19
N GLY A 213 -10.09 -34.80 0.91
CA GLY A 213 -10.55 -34.08 -0.29
C GLY A 213 -10.19 -32.59 -0.52
N ASP A 214 -9.74 -31.87 0.51
CA ASP A 214 -9.51 -30.42 0.58
C ASP A 214 -8.01 -30.11 0.67
N MET A 215 -7.21 -30.87 -0.10
CA MET A 215 -5.75 -30.75 -0.27
C MET A 215 -5.28 -29.34 -0.72
N MET A 216 -6.21 -28.41 -0.95
CA MET A 216 -5.99 -27.04 -1.43
C MET A 216 -6.03 -25.95 -0.34
N MET A 217 -6.40 -26.27 0.91
CA MET A 217 -6.65 -25.23 1.93
C MET A 217 -5.58 -25.10 3.02
N MET A 218 -4.69 -26.09 3.21
CA MET A 218 -3.68 -26.08 4.28
C MET A 218 -2.22 -25.96 3.81
N ASP A 219 -1.92 -26.28 2.54
CA ASP A 219 -0.56 -26.19 1.95
C ASP A 219 -0.42 -25.05 0.92
N GLY A 220 -1.48 -24.28 0.67
CA GLY A 220 -1.40 -23.13 -0.24
C GLY A 220 -0.83 -21.85 0.39
N ASN A 221 -0.87 -21.74 1.73
CA ASN A 221 -0.35 -20.56 2.43
C ASN A 221 1.18 -20.48 2.38
N THR A 222 1.87 -21.63 2.35
CA THR A 222 3.32 -21.74 2.14
C THR A 222 3.72 -21.34 0.72
N MET A 223 2.95 -21.75 -0.30
CA MET A 223 3.18 -21.33 -1.70
C MET A 223 3.09 -19.82 -1.88
N MET A 224 2.18 -19.17 -1.13
CA MET A 224 1.96 -17.73 -1.11
C MET A 224 2.88 -16.96 -0.15
N SER A 225 3.80 -17.62 0.54
CA SER A 225 4.64 -16.99 1.57
C SER A 225 5.47 -15.82 1.04
N TYR A 226 5.90 -15.86 -0.22
CA TYR A 226 6.61 -14.73 -0.86
C TYR A 226 5.75 -13.48 -0.99
N TYR A 227 4.43 -13.64 -1.17
CA TYR A 227 3.48 -12.55 -1.30
C TYR A 227 3.13 -11.98 0.06
N TYR A 228 2.75 -12.85 1.00
CA TYR A 228 2.37 -12.44 2.37
C TYR A 228 3.50 -11.71 3.09
N ASN A 229 4.74 -12.22 2.97
CA ASN A 229 5.90 -11.68 3.67
C ASN A 229 6.64 -10.60 2.87
N ASP A 230 6.15 -10.18 1.68
CA ASP A 230 6.81 -9.10 0.95
C ASP A 230 6.74 -7.80 1.76
N ILE A 231 7.91 -7.30 2.14
CA ILE A 231 8.04 -6.14 3.02
C ILE A 231 7.50 -4.84 2.39
N GLY A 232 7.51 -4.75 1.06
CA GLY A 232 7.04 -3.58 0.32
C GLY A 232 5.53 -3.58 0.16
N LEU A 233 4.89 -4.74 -0.01
CA LEU A 233 3.43 -4.87 0.00
C LEU A 233 2.86 -4.49 1.37
N ASN A 234 3.47 -5.00 2.44
CA ASN A 234 3.07 -4.67 3.81
C ASN A 234 3.32 -3.18 4.14
N SER A 235 4.46 -2.63 3.69
CA SER A 235 4.73 -1.19 3.86
C SER A 235 3.77 -0.32 3.07
N PHE A 236 3.41 -0.74 1.85
CA PHE A 236 2.41 -0.06 1.06
C PHE A 236 1.08 0.08 1.81
N TYR A 237 0.60 -1.00 2.43
CA TYR A 237 -0.63 -0.94 3.22
C TYR A 237 -0.51 -0.03 4.44
N TYR A 238 0.65 -0.04 5.11
CA TYR A 238 0.95 0.92 6.18
C TYR A 238 0.84 2.37 5.70
N TYR A 239 1.54 2.75 4.62
CA TYR A 239 1.52 4.13 4.13
C TYR A 239 0.16 4.53 3.58
N PHE A 240 -0.56 3.63 2.90
CA PHE A 240 -1.94 3.88 2.47
C PHE A 240 -2.83 4.23 3.67
N MET A 241 -2.76 3.46 4.75
CA MET A 241 -3.55 3.73 5.95
C MET A 241 -3.07 4.97 6.73
N MET A 242 -1.81 5.39 6.60
CA MET A 242 -1.31 6.67 7.16
C MET A 242 -1.78 7.89 6.36
N ASP A 243 -1.92 7.75 5.05
CA ASP A 243 -2.45 8.80 4.16
C ASP A 243 -3.96 8.98 4.30
N TYR A 244 -4.67 7.92 4.69
CA TYR A 244 -6.11 7.91 4.93
C TYR A 244 -6.42 7.42 6.37
N PRO A 245 -5.93 8.13 7.40
CA PRO A 245 -5.98 7.66 8.78
C PRO A 245 -7.43 7.66 9.27
N PHE A 246 -7.94 6.45 9.52
CA PHE A 246 -9.34 6.23 9.87
C PHE A 246 -9.79 6.92 11.17
N PHE A 247 -8.84 7.40 11.99
CA PHE A 247 -9.08 7.96 13.32
C PHE A 247 -8.88 9.47 13.46
N LEU A 248 -8.43 10.15 12.42
CA LEU A 248 -8.30 11.60 12.42
C LEU A 248 -9.54 12.25 11.82
N ASP A 249 -9.92 13.41 12.36
CA ASP A 249 -10.98 14.23 11.79
C ASP A 249 -10.43 14.95 10.56
N GLY A 250 -10.86 14.51 9.38
CA GLY A 250 -10.38 15.06 8.14
C GLY A 250 -10.78 16.52 7.92
N ASP A 251 -11.91 16.98 8.47
CA ASP A 251 -12.36 18.37 8.33
C ASP A 251 -11.52 19.29 9.23
N MET A 252 -11.28 18.87 10.47
CA MET A 252 -10.46 19.62 11.45
C MET A 252 -9.02 19.83 10.96
N PHE A 253 -8.42 18.80 10.37
CA PHE A 253 -7.01 18.80 9.99
C PHE A 253 -6.77 19.08 8.50
N GLY A 254 -7.83 19.33 7.71
CA GLY A 254 -7.72 19.55 6.26
C GLY A 254 -7.24 18.31 5.49
N LEU A 255 -7.51 17.11 6.02
CA LEU A 255 -7.07 15.83 5.45
C LEU A 255 -8.10 15.25 4.47
N MET A 256 -9.29 15.85 4.36
CA MET A 256 -10.33 15.40 3.43
C MET A 256 -9.93 15.69 1.98
N LYS A 257 -9.32 14.70 1.36
CA LYS A 257 -9.17 14.63 -0.10
C LYS A 257 -10.54 14.33 -0.73
N GLU A 258 -10.79 14.78 -1.97
CA GLU A 258 -12.01 14.39 -2.69
C GLU A 258 -12.05 12.84 -2.83
N ARG A 259 -13.24 12.23 -2.63
CA ARG A 259 -13.51 10.79 -2.84
C ARG A 259 -12.69 9.83 -1.97
N THR A 260 -12.32 10.21 -0.74
CA THR A 260 -11.54 9.38 0.21
C THR A 260 -12.20 8.05 0.55
N GLY A 261 -13.52 8.02 0.70
CA GLY A 261 -14.26 6.79 0.98
C GLY A 261 -14.30 5.85 -0.22
N GLU A 262 -14.45 6.40 -1.43
CA GLU A 262 -14.38 5.60 -2.65
C GLU A 262 -12.98 5.01 -2.83
N MET A 263 -11.94 5.81 -2.58
CA MET A 263 -10.54 5.37 -2.61
C MET A 263 -10.29 4.24 -1.62
N TYR A 264 -10.82 4.35 -0.40
CA TYR A 264 -10.72 3.29 0.60
C TYR A 264 -11.30 1.95 0.11
N LEU A 265 -12.49 1.97 -0.46
CA LEU A 265 -13.15 0.76 -0.98
C LEU A 265 -12.43 0.21 -2.23
N TYR A 266 -12.08 1.10 -3.16
CA TYR A 266 -11.35 0.75 -4.38
C TYR A 266 -10.02 0.08 -4.05
N MET A 267 -9.25 0.61 -3.10
CA MET A 267 -7.96 0.05 -2.74
C MET A 267 -8.05 -1.34 -2.13
N HIS A 268 -9.04 -1.59 -1.28
CA HIS A 268 -9.27 -2.93 -0.73
C HIS A 268 -9.75 -3.89 -1.82
N GLN A 269 -10.57 -3.43 -2.79
CA GLN A 269 -10.97 -4.25 -3.94
C GLN A 269 -9.78 -4.60 -4.83
N GLN A 270 -8.89 -3.64 -5.14
CA GLN A 270 -7.68 -3.88 -5.94
C GLN A 270 -6.70 -4.82 -5.23
N LEU A 271 -6.50 -4.67 -3.92
CA LEU A 271 -5.70 -5.61 -3.12
C LEU A 271 -6.26 -7.03 -3.16
N LEU A 272 -7.58 -7.18 -3.09
CA LEU A 272 -8.24 -8.49 -3.15
C LEU A 272 -8.15 -9.11 -4.56
N ALA A 273 -8.35 -8.32 -5.60
CA ALA A 273 -8.17 -8.75 -6.99
C ALA A 273 -6.74 -9.23 -7.23
N ARG A 274 -5.74 -8.44 -6.81
CA ARG A 274 -4.33 -8.76 -6.94
C ARG A 274 -3.92 -10.02 -6.17
N TYR A 275 -4.48 -10.20 -4.97
CA TYR A 275 -4.32 -11.41 -4.18
C TYR A 275 -4.92 -12.64 -4.89
N ASN A 276 -6.11 -12.53 -5.47
CA ASN A 276 -6.71 -13.62 -6.24
C ASN A 276 -5.88 -13.97 -7.49
N LEU A 277 -5.26 -12.99 -8.16
CA LEU A 277 -4.33 -13.28 -9.27
C LEU A 277 -3.10 -14.08 -8.80
N GLU A 278 -2.54 -13.80 -7.62
CA GLU A 278 -1.48 -14.65 -7.06
C GLU A 278 -1.99 -16.04 -6.67
N ARG A 279 -3.21 -16.14 -6.12
CA ARG A 279 -3.80 -17.44 -5.79
C ARG A 279 -3.89 -18.31 -7.03
N PHE A 280 -4.37 -17.76 -8.15
CA PHE A 280 -4.37 -18.47 -9.43
C PHE A 280 -2.97 -18.87 -9.90
N SER A 281 -1.99 -18.00 -9.70
CA SER A 281 -0.58 -18.26 -10.02
C SER A 281 -0.03 -19.49 -9.29
N ASN A 282 -0.55 -19.76 -8.09
CA ASN A 282 -0.21 -20.91 -7.26
C ASN A 282 -1.27 -22.02 -7.31
N TYR A 283 -2.07 -22.08 -8.38
CA TYR A 283 -3.11 -23.10 -8.61
C TYR A 283 -4.18 -23.16 -7.50
N MET A 284 -4.37 -22.07 -6.77
CA MET A 284 -5.38 -21.96 -5.72
C MET A 284 -6.65 -21.32 -6.28
N ARG A 285 -7.80 -21.76 -5.75
CA ARG A 285 -9.09 -21.10 -6.02
C ARG A 285 -9.10 -19.68 -5.45
N PRO A 286 -9.94 -18.77 -5.97
CA PRO A 286 -10.22 -17.48 -5.33
C PRO A 286 -10.49 -17.62 -3.83
N ILE A 287 -10.21 -16.56 -3.10
CA ILE A 287 -10.47 -16.50 -1.67
C ILE A 287 -11.94 -16.80 -1.35
N LYS A 288 -12.16 -17.52 -0.26
CA LYS A 288 -13.51 -17.77 0.26
C LYS A 288 -13.90 -16.64 1.19
N THR A 289 -15.11 -16.13 1.01
CA THR A 289 -15.72 -15.13 1.88
C THR A 289 -15.80 -15.60 3.33
N LEU A 290 -15.48 -14.71 4.26
CA LEU A 290 -15.62 -14.98 5.69
C LEU A 290 -17.10 -15.16 6.05
N THR A 291 -17.40 -16.25 6.73
CA THR A 291 -18.66 -16.47 7.42
C THR A 291 -18.42 -16.54 8.92
N TRP A 292 -19.20 -15.81 9.72
CA TRP A 292 -19.17 -15.86 11.18
C TRP A 292 -19.77 -17.16 11.74
N ARG A 293 -19.23 -18.31 11.31
CA ARG A 293 -19.58 -19.66 11.75
C ARG A 293 -18.34 -20.32 12.33
N PHE A 294 -18.29 -20.39 13.65
CA PHE A 294 -17.19 -21.01 14.37
C PHE A 294 -17.40 -22.53 14.51
N PRO A 295 -16.33 -23.35 14.50
CA PRO A 295 -14.93 -22.96 14.46
C PRO A 295 -14.46 -22.48 13.07
N LEU A 296 -13.60 -21.46 13.05
CA LEU A 296 -12.91 -21.02 11.83
C LEU A 296 -11.74 -21.96 11.54
N LYS A 297 -11.82 -22.70 10.42
CA LYS A 297 -10.79 -23.69 10.04
C LYS A 297 -9.40 -23.06 9.84
N LEU A 298 -9.32 -21.83 9.33
CA LEU A 298 -8.08 -21.16 8.95
C LEU A 298 -7.33 -20.58 10.17
N GLY A 299 -6.26 -21.25 10.57
CA GLY A 299 -5.27 -20.73 11.52
C GLY A 299 -4.20 -19.85 10.85
N PHE A 300 -3.42 -19.13 11.65
CA PHE A 300 -2.29 -18.32 11.20
C PHE A 300 -1.26 -18.09 12.31
N PHE A 301 0.02 -18.25 11.95
CA PHE A 301 1.19 -18.06 12.82
C PHE A 301 2.18 -17.13 12.10
N SER A 302 2.41 -15.92 12.62
CA SER A 302 3.20 -14.92 11.89
C SER A 302 4.71 -15.15 11.96
N MET A 303 5.18 -15.89 12.97
CA MET A 303 6.60 -16.03 13.35
C MET A 303 7.31 -14.69 13.64
N LEU A 304 6.54 -13.62 13.86
CA LEU A 304 7.07 -12.32 14.27
C LEU A 304 7.11 -12.22 15.80
N SER A 305 8.01 -11.38 16.28
CA SER A 305 8.09 -10.99 17.69
C SER A 305 8.26 -9.48 17.78
N TYR A 306 7.57 -8.84 18.72
CA TYR A 306 7.80 -7.45 19.06
C TYR A 306 9.22 -7.26 19.61
N TRP A 307 9.69 -6.01 19.63
CA TRP A 307 11.04 -5.67 20.08
C TRP A 307 11.34 -6.14 21.51
N ASN A 308 10.33 -6.14 22.38
CA ASN A 308 10.42 -6.57 23.77
C ASN A 308 10.44 -8.11 23.93
N GLY A 309 10.48 -8.87 22.84
CA GLY A 309 10.54 -10.32 22.81
C GLY A 309 9.19 -11.03 22.91
N MET A 310 8.08 -10.31 23.11
CA MET A 310 6.75 -10.90 23.05
C MET A 310 6.44 -11.37 21.62
N THR A 311 5.92 -12.57 21.47
CA THR A 311 5.45 -13.06 20.16
C THR A 311 4.16 -12.38 19.77
N PHE A 312 3.88 -12.28 18.46
CA PHE A 312 2.55 -11.93 18.00
C PHE A 312 1.56 -13.03 18.39
N LYS A 313 0.31 -12.64 18.66
CA LYS A 313 -0.72 -13.60 18.97
C LYS A 313 -1.08 -14.41 17.73
N ASN A 314 -1.09 -15.74 17.87
CA ASN A 314 -1.46 -16.66 16.82
C ASN A 314 -2.97 -16.91 16.83
N ARG A 315 -3.52 -17.31 15.67
CA ARG A 315 -4.86 -17.89 15.56
C ARG A 315 -4.71 -19.37 15.30
N ASP A 316 -5.16 -20.20 16.23
CA ASP A 316 -5.07 -21.65 16.08
C ASP A 316 -5.99 -22.16 14.97
N PHE A 317 -5.71 -23.37 14.47
CA PHE A 317 -6.63 -24.06 13.58
C PHE A 317 -7.92 -24.40 14.32
N ASN A 318 -9.05 -24.34 13.61
CA ASN A 318 -10.39 -24.49 14.20
C ASN A 318 -10.65 -23.48 15.34
N TYR A 319 -10.24 -22.23 15.12
CA TYR A 319 -10.37 -21.15 16.09
C TYR A 319 -11.83 -20.92 16.52
N MET A 320 -12.03 -20.75 17.83
CA MET A 320 -13.30 -20.37 18.46
C MET A 320 -13.13 -19.01 19.15
N ILE A 321 -14.15 -18.16 19.07
CA ILE A 321 -14.22 -16.96 19.92
C ILE A 321 -14.59 -17.34 21.35
N LYS A 322 -14.30 -16.45 22.31
CA LYS A 322 -14.66 -16.63 23.71
C LYS A 322 -16.17 -16.44 23.90
N ASP A 323 -16.74 -17.06 24.93
CA ASP A 323 -18.18 -16.95 25.23
C ASP A 323 -18.65 -15.49 25.38
N ASN A 324 -17.87 -14.65 26.06
CA ASN A 324 -18.18 -13.23 26.24
C ASN A 324 -18.08 -12.40 24.94
N ASP A 325 -17.47 -12.94 23.88
CA ASP A 325 -17.31 -12.24 22.61
C ASP A 325 -18.49 -12.49 21.64
N TYR A 326 -19.40 -13.43 21.93
CA TYR A 326 -20.60 -13.65 21.09
C TYR A 326 -21.52 -12.42 21.07
N MET A 327 -21.66 -11.70 22.19
CA MET A 327 -22.43 -10.45 22.22
C MET A 327 -21.82 -9.39 21.28
N LYS A 328 -20.49 -9.33 21.17
CA LYS A 328 -19.80 -8.40 20.26
C LYS A 328 -19.97 -8.83 18.81
N LEU A 329 -20.01 -10.14 18.57
CA LEU A 329 -20.34 -10.69 17.25
C LEU A 329 -21.77 -10.33 16.85
N GLU A 330 -22.73 -10.39 17.76
CA GLU A 330 -24.11 -9.94 17.51
C GLU A 330 -24.15 -8.46 17.14
N TRP A 331 -23.44 -7.59 17.88
CA TRP A 331 -23.35 -6.16 17.52
C TRP A 331 -22.77 -5.94 16.12
N LEU A 332 -21.72 -6.69 15.76
CA LEU A 332 -21.14 -6.64 14.43
C LEU A 332 -22.16 -7.07 13.36
N MET A 333 -22.89 -8.16 13.60
CA MET A 333 -23.94 -8.63 12.69
C MET A 333 -25.10 -7.62 12.56
N ASP A 334 -25.47 -6.94 13.64
CA ASP A 334 -26.49 -5.87 13.62
C ASP A 334 -26.01 -4.63 12.84
N TRP A 335 -24.73 -4.29 12.93
CA TRP A 335 -24.13 -3.24 12.10
C TRP A 335 -24.12 -3.62 10.63
N GLU A 336 -23.69 -4.85 10.31
CA GLU A 336 -23.74 -5.37 8.94
C GLU A 336 -25.18 -5.36 8.40
N MET A 337 -26.18 -5.78 9.19
CA MET A 337 -27.59 -5.76 8.80
C MET A 337 -28.09 -4.34 8.51
N ARG A 338 -27.77 -3.36 9.37
CA ARG A 338 -28.13 -1.94 9.15
C ARG A 338 -27.52 -1.39 7.87
N MET A 339 -26.27 -1.75 7.56
CA MET A 339 -25.61 -1.37 6.31
C MET A 339 -26.33 -1.95 5.09
N ARG A 340 -26.69 -3.25 5.11
CA ARG A 340 -27.48 -3.85 4.02
C ARG A 340 -28.82 -3.16 3.86
N LYS A 341 -29.55 -2.96 4.97
CA LYS A 341 -30.85 -2.30 4.95
C LYS A 341 -30.79 -0.90 4.35
N MET A 342 -29.79 -0.09 4.73
CA MET A 342 -29.60 1.26 4.16
C MET A 342 -29.41 1.20 2.63
N ILE A 343 -28.61 0.26 2.15
CA ILE A 343 -28.36 0.08 0.71
C ILE A 343 -29.62 -0.43 0.00
N ASP A 344 -30.34 -1.37 0.59
CA ASP A 344 -31.56 -1.97 0.04
C ASP A 344 -32.70 -0.94 -0.02
N ASP A 345 -32.91 -0.15 1.04
CA ASP A 345 -33.91 0.92 1.11
C ASP A 345 -33.62 2.03 0.07
N GLY A 346 -32.37 2.17 -0.38
CA GLY A 346 -31.96 3.08 -1.44
C GLY A 346 -31.71 4.52 -0.99
N TYR A 347 -31.75 4.81 0.31
CA TYR A 347 -31.40 6.12 0.85
C TYR A 347 -30.98 6.04 2.32
N PHE A 348 -30.33 7.10 2.79
CA PHE A 348 -30.06 7.34 4.20
C PHE A 348 -30.51 8.74 4.62
N MET A 349 -31.18 8.85 5.76
CA MET A 349 -31.57 10.14 6.34
C MET A 349 -30.58 10.52 7.43
N MET A 350 -29.91 11.65 7.22
CA MET A 350 -29.09 12.30 8.23
C MET A 350 -29.95 12.90 9.34
N ASP A 351 -29.35 13.20 10.49
CA ASP A 351 -30.07 13.76 11.65
C ASP A 351 -30.55 15.20 11.41
N ASP A 352 -29.92 15.92 10.48
CA ASP A 352 -30.36 17.24 10.02
C ASP A 352 -31.51 17.17 8.99
N GLY A 353 -31.96 15.96 8.63
CA GLY A 353 -32.99 15.72 7.62
C GLY A 353 -32.45 15.60 6.19
N THR A 354 -31.13 15.75 5.96
CA THR A 354 -30.53 15.58 4.64
C THR A 354 -30.69 14.13 4.16
N LYS A 355 -31.23 13.96 2.94
CA LYS A 355 -31.38 12.65 2.30
C LYS A 355 -30.19 12.35 1.40
N ILE A 356 -29.49 11.26 1.67
CA ILE A 356 -28.45 10.72 0.79
C ILE A 356 -29.05 9.61 -0.05
N ASP A 357 -29.01 9.77 -1.38
CA ASP A 357 -29.57 8.81 -2.33
C ASP A 357 -28.56 7.70 -2.65
N MET A 358 -28.82 6.47 -2.22
CA MET A 358 -27.93 5.33 -2.48
C MET A 358 -28.08 4.77 -3.91
N ARG A 359 -28.89 5.41 -4.75
CA ARG A 359 -28.98 5.14 -6.19
C ARG A 359 -28.11 6.08 -7.03
N ASP A 360 -27.53 7.12 -6.42
CA ASP A 360 -26.49 7.93 -7.05
C ASP A 360 -25.12 7.32 -6.79
N TRP A 361 -24.37 7.04 -7.86
CA TRP A 361 -23.03 6.44 -7.78
C TRP A 361 -22.06 7.30 -6.97
N LYS A 362 -22.23 8.62 -6.94
CA LYS A 362 -21.36 9.55 -6.19
C LYS A 362 -21.39 9.29 -4.68
N ASN A 363 -22.48 8.71 -4.18
CA ASN A 363 -22.64 8.37 -2.77
C ASN A 363 -21.88 7.11 -2.35
N ILE A 364 -21.08 6.51 -3.25
CA ILE A 364 -20.08 5.50 -2.87
C ILE A 364 -19.03 6.07 -1.91
N ASP A 365 -18.70 7.35 -2.03
CA ASP A 365 -17.78 8.02 -1.11
C ASP A 365 -18.34 8.05 0.31
N PHE A 366 -19.64 8.33 0.44
CA PHE A 366 -20.34 8.28 1.72
C PHE A 366 -20.32 6.86 2.32
N LEU A 367 -20.61 5.83 1.51
CA LEU A 367 -20.53 4.44 1.94
C LEU A 367 -19.13 4.08 2.46
N GLY A 368 -18.09 4.45 1.71
CA GLY A 368 -16.70 4.20 2.08
C GLY A 368 -16.28 4.94 3.36
N LYS A 369 -16.75 6.17 3.55
CA LYS A 369 -16.53 6.93 4.80
C LYS A 369 -17.18 6.27 6.01
N ILE A 370 -18.40 5.73 5.88
CA ILE A 370 -19.03 4.95 6.94
C ILE A 370 -18.20 3.70 7.26
N MET A 371 -17.75 2.98 6.23
CA MET A 371 -16.96 1.76 6.41
C MET A 371 -15.55 2.01 6.97
N ASN A 372 -14.97 3.19 6.75
CA ASN A 372 -13.68 3.61 7.28
C ASN A 372 -13.79 4.45 8.57
N CYS A 373 -14.95 4.42 9.25
CA CYS A 373 -15.23 5.35 10.34
C CYS A 373 -14.64 4.88 11.70
N ASN A 374 -14.37 5.85 12.59
CA ASN A 374 -13.98 5.62 14.00
C ASN A 374 -14.73 6.49 15.05
N THR A 375 -14.44 6.20 16.32
CA THR A 375 -15.29 6.30 17.50
C THR A 375 -15.77 7.65 18.03
N GLU A 376 -15.76 8.75 17.27
CA GLU A 376 -16.33 10.03 17.75
C GLU A 376 -17.13 10.82 16.68
N ASN A 377 -17.32 10.30 15.46
CA ASN A 377 -18.24 10.89 14.46
C ASN A 377 -19.66 10.30 14.61
N MET A 378 -20.70 11.12 14.41
CA MET A 378 -22.12 10.72 14.48
C MET A 378 -22.49 9.59 13.50
N LEU A 379 -21.78 9.43 12.38
CA LEU A 379 -21.98 8.30 11.46
C LEU A 379 -21.57 6.95 12.06
N CYS A 380 -20.51 6.96 12.88
CA CYS A 380 -19.99 5.76 13.54
C CYS A 380 -20.89 5.22 14.64
N THR A 381 -21.63 6.10 15.32
CA THR A 381 -22.54 5.65 16.39
C THR A 381 -23.68 4.81 15.82
N LYS A 382 -24.08 5.06 14.56
CA LYS A 382 -25.16 4.34 13.87
C LYS A 382 -24.71 3.01 13.26
N PHE A 383 -23.56 2.97 12.59
CA PHE A 383 -23.08 1.82 11.83
C PHE A 383 -21.89 1.08 12.45
N GLY A 384 -21.37 1.56 13.58
CA GLY A 384 -20.26 0.94 14.30
C GLY A 384 -18.92 1.02 13.56
N PHE A 385 -17.97 0.24 14.05
CA PHE A 385 -16.59 0.16 13.55
C PHE A 385 -16.29 -1.29 13.12
N MET A 386 -16.93 -1.71 12.02
CA MET A 386 -16.94 -3.11 11.57
C MET A 386 -15.53 -3.68 11.32
N ASP A 387 -14.61 -2.92 10.73
CA ASP A 387 -13.23 -3.38 10.49
C ASP A 387 -12.49 -3.68 11.80
N ILE A 388 -12.50 -2.72 12.73
CA ILE A 388 -11.85 -2.84 14.03
C ILE A 388 -12.45 -4.02 14.81
N MET A 389 -13.79 -4.12 14.89
CA MET A 389 -14.45 -5.20 15.62
C MET A 389 -14.14 -6.58 15.00
N SER A 390 -14.15 -6.67 13.67
CA SER A 390 -13.81 -7.92 12.96
C SER A 390 -12.38 -8.36 13.28
N ARG A 391 -11.40 -7.46 13.17
CA ARG A 391 -9.98 -7.75 13.48
C ARG A 391 -9.80 -8.21 14.91
N MET A 392 -10.49 -7.59 15.86
CA MET A 392 -10.42 -7.97 17.26
C MET A 392 -10.98 -9.36 17.52
N LEU A 393 -12.18 -9.67 16.99
CA LEU A 393 -12.80 -10.99 17.12
C LEU A 393 -11.91 -12.09 16.52
N LEU A 394 -11.36 -11.82 15.33
CA LEU A 394 -10.43 -12.71 14.63
C LEU A 394 -9.05 -12.83 15.31
N SER A 395 -8.74 -11.93 16.23
CA SER A 395 -7.52 -11.95 17.05
C SER A 395 -7.76 -12.42 18.49
N GLY A 396 -9.02 -12.62 18.90
CA GLY A 396 -9.41 -12.93 20.28
C GLY A 396 -9.01 -11.86 21.30
N ASN A 397 -9.04 -10.59 20.90
CA ASN A 397 -8.69 -9.43 21.72
C ASN A 397 -9.91 -8.54 21.99
N ASP A 398 -9.77 -7.61 22.93
CA ASP A 398 -10.82 -6.66 23.32
C ASP A 398 -10.36 -5.21 23.12
N PHE A 399 -11.25 -4.38 22.53
CA PHE A 399 -11.01 -2.98 22.18
C PHE A 399 -10.79 -2.09 23.39
N MET A 400 -11.44 -2.44 24.50
CA MET A 400 -11.61 -1.56 25.68
C MET A 400 -10.58 -1.85 26.78
N THR A 401 -9.67 -2.79 26.54
CA THR A 401 -8.65 -3.18 27.53
C THR A 401 -7.47 -2.21 27.53
N LYS A 402 -6.85 -1.98 28.70
CA LYS A 402 -5.66 -1.13 28.82
C LYS A 402 -4.44 -1.71 28.11
N MET A 403 -4.32 -3.04 28.10
CA MET A 403 -3.26 -3.77 27.41
C MET A 403 -3.89 -4.86 26.55
N VAL A 404 -3.31 -5.05 25.36
CA VAL A 404 -3.75 -6.04 24.38
C VAL A 404 -2.56 -6.89 23.95
N TRP A 405 -2.82 -8.12 23.53
CA TRP A 405 -1.83 -8.99 22.91
C TRP A 405 -2.15 -9.16 21.42
N PRO A 406 -1.68 -8.24 20.56
CA PRO A 406 -2.21 -8.13 19.20
C PRO A 406 -1.71 -9.25 18.29
N SER A 407 -2.58 -9.68 17.37
CA SER A 407 -2.21 -10.56 16.25
C SER A 407 -1.68 -9.74 15.07
N ALA A 408 -1.30 -10.41 13.99
CA ALA A 408 -0.89 -9.75 12.74
C ALA A 408 -2.01 -8.87 12.12
N LEU A 409 -3.29 -9.18 12.36
CA LEU A 409 -4.42 -8.38 11.86
C LEU A 409 -4.59 -7.04 12.58
N MET A 410 -3.89 -6.84 13.69
CA MET A 410 -4.02 -5.65 14.54
C MET A 410 -2.86 -4.65 14.31
N HIS A 411 -2.20 -4.70 13.15
CA HIS A 411 -1.25 -3.66 12.71
C HIS A 411 -1.31 -3.54 11.19
N PHE A 412 -1.11 -2.35 10.65
CA PHE A 412 -1.12 -2.17 9.20
C PHE A 412 0.09 -2.89 8.56
N GLU A 413 1.24 -2.81 9.22
CA GLU A 413 2.53 -3.40 8.86
C GLU A 413 2.48 -4.92 8.70
N THR A 414 1.48 -5.60 9.29
CA THR A 414 1.40 -7.06 9.30
C THR A 414 0.07 -7.61 8.82
N SER A 415 -0.92 -6.76 8.54
CA SER A 415 -2.28 -7.20 8.18
C SER A 415 -2.30 -8.10 6.94
N LEU A 416 -1.53 -7.73 5.91
CA LEU A 416 -1.48 -8.46 4.64
C LEU A 416 -0.76 -9.82 4.75
N ARG A 417 -0.12 -10.12 5.88
CA ARG A 417 0.49 -11.44 6.12
C ARG A 417 -0.54 -12.52 6.43
N ASP A 418 -1.66 -12.15 7.05
CA ASP A 418 -2.67 -13.11 7.50
C ASP A 418 -3.71 -13.34 6.37
N PRO A 419 -3.86 -14.58 5.85
CA PRO A 419 -4.85 -14.86 4.81
C PRO A 419 -6.30 -14.52 5.19
N MET A 420 -6.60 -14.45 6.50
CA MET A 420 -7.91 -14.04 7.01
C MET A 420 -8.22 -12.57 6.73
N PHE A 421 -7.21 -11.71 6.57
CA PHE A 421 -7.40 -10.32 6.12
C PHE A 421 -8.21 -10.28 4.83
N TYR A 422 -7.82 -11.09 3.85
CA TYR A 422 -8.46 -11.11 2.53
C TYR A 422 -9.87 -11.72 2.59
N SER A 423 -10.08 -12.75 3.41
CA SER A 423 -11.41 -13.35 3.62
C SER A 423 -12.38 -12.38 4.31
N MET A 424 -11.89 -11.63 5.30
CA MET A 424 -12.63 -10.57 5.98
C MET A 424 -12.97 -9.42 5.03
N TRP A 425 -12.01 -8.96 4.23
CA TRP A 425 -12.24 -7.88 3.27
C TRP A 425 -13.15 -8.27 2.10
N ASP A 426 -13.10 -9.52 1.65
CA ASP A 426 -14.08 -10.06 0.69
C ASP A 426 -15.51 -9.94 1.23
N ARG A 427 -15.73 -10.26 2.52
CA ARG A 427 -17.02 -10.04 3.20
C ARG A 427 -17.40 -8.56 3.28
N MET A 428 -16.47 -7.68 3.65
CA MET A 428 -16.74 -6.24 3.74
C MET A 428 -17.09 -5.63 2.39
N LEU A 429 -16.43 -6.07 1.32
CA LEU A 429 -16.71 -5.61 -0.04
C LEU A 429 -18.07 -6.07 -0.57
N GLU A 430 -18.77 -7.00 0.09
CA GLU A 430 -20.17 -7.29 -0.25
C GLU A 430 -21.06 -6.04 -0.18
N PHE A 431 -20.81 -5.10 0.75
CA PHE A 431 -21.57 -3.84 0.80
C PHE A 431 -21.28 -2.96 -0.41
N TYR A 432 -20.01 -2.90 -0.82
CA TYR A 432 -19.60 -2.20 -2.05
C TYR A 432 -20.31 -2.81 -3.27
N TYR A 433 -20.28 -4.14 -3.42
CA TYR A 433 -20.91 -4.82 -4.54
C TYR A 433 -22.43 -4.71 -4.52
N LEU A 434 -23.06 -4.77 -3.34
CA LEU A 434 -24.50 -4.58 -3.17
C LEU A 434 -24.91 -3.17 -3.61
N PHE A 435 -24.19 -2.13 -3.15
CA PHE A 435 -24.41 -0.76 -3.59
C PHE A 435 -24.29 -0.64 -5.11
N LYS A 436 -23.19 -1.16 -5.69
CA LYS A 436 -22.95 -1.12 -7.13
C LYS A 436 -23.99 -1.91 -7.94
N SER A 437 -24.66 -2.91 -7.34
CA SER A 437 -25.69 -3.71 -8.00
C SER A 437 -27.00 -2.97 -8.23
N TYR A 438 -27.28 -1.94 -7.43
CA TYR A 438 -28.47 -1.09 -7.57
C TYR A 438 -28.27 0.09 -8.51
N LEU A 439 -27.04 0.37 -8.92
CA LEU A 439 -26.75 1.41 -9.88
C LEU A 439 -27.15 0.96 -11.29
N PRO A 440 -27.59 1.89 -12.17
CA PRO A 440 -27.75 1.60 -13.58
C PRO A 440 -26.48 1.02 -14.19
N LEU A 441 -26.66 0.05 -15.09
CA LEU A 441 -25.59 -0.48 -15.93
C LEU A 441 -25.13 0.63 -16.88
N TYR A 442 -23.84 0.61 -17.24
CA TYR A 442 -23.33 1.57 -18.21
C TYR A 442 -23.98 1.39 -19.58
N THR A 443 -24.41 2.50 -20.15
CA THR A 443 -24.93 2.57 -21.52
C THR A 443 -23.79 2.62 -22.53
N VAL A 444 -24.09 2.34 -23.81
CA VAL A 444 -23.10 2.46 -24.90
C VAL A 444 -22.50 3.85 -24.95
N ASP A 445 -23.31 4.90 -24.76
CA ASP A 445 -22.85 6.29 -24.85
C ASP A 445 -21.91 6.68 -23.71
N GLU A 446 -22.10 6.13 -22.50
CA GLU A 446 -21.18 6.33 -21.37
C GLU A 446 -19.84 5.61 -21.57
N LEU A 447 -19.84 4.52 -22.33
CA LEU A 447 -18.65 3.71 -22.61
C LEU A 447 -17.91 4.14 -23.89
N MET A 448 -18.61 4.76 -24.83
CA MET A 448 -18.12 5.06 -26.16
C MET A 448 -17.31 6.35 -26.20
N TYR A 449 -16.12 6.29 -26.79
CA TYR A 449 -15.42 7.49 -27.24
C TYR A 449 -15.65 7.68 -28.75
N LYS A 450 -16.65 8.49 -29.11
CA LYS A 450 -17.10 8.66 -30.49
C LYS A 450 -15.95 9.12 -31.41
N GLY A 451 -15.77 8.42 -32.53
CA GLY A 451 -14.71 8.69 -33.50
C GLY A 451 -13.35 8.10 -33.13
N VAL A 452 -13.22 7.42 -31.99
CA VAL A 452 -11.96 6.80 -31.54
C VAL A 452 -12.07 5.28 -31.56
N VAL A 453 -11.09 4.63 -32.17
CA VAL A 453 -11.07 3.17 -32.37
C VAL A 453 -9.69 2.61 -32.02
N ILE A 454 -9.63 1.67 -31.08
CA ILE A 454 -8.43 0.86 -30.84
C ILE A 454 -8.39 -0.21 -31.92
N LYS A 455 -7.37 -0.18 -32.79
CA LYS A 455 -7.22 -1.13 -33.90
C LYS A 455 -6.42 -2.36 -33.52
N ASP A 456 -5.38 -2.18 -32.72
CA ASP A 456 -4.48 -3.27 -32.31
C ASP A 456 -3.74 -2.89 -31.03
N VAL A 457 -3.37 -3.90 -30.27
CA VAL A 457 -2.48 -3.79 -29.11
C VAL A 457 -1.42 -4.88 -29.18
N VAL A 458 -0.17 -4.45 -29.08
CA VAL A 458 0.99 -5.34 -28.95
C VAL A 458 1.57 -5.16 -27.54
N VAL A 459 1.82 -6.27 -26.86
CA VAL A 459 2.42 -6.29 -25.52
C VAL A 459 3.72 -7.09 -25.60
N ASP A 460 4.80 -6.53 -25.06
CA ASP A 460 6.07 -7.23 -24.93
C ASP A 460 5.93 -8.50 -24.08
N LYS A 461 6.96 -9.35 -24.12
CA LYS A 461 6.99 -10.57 -23.31
C LYS A 461 6.97 -10.24 -21.81
N LEU A 462 5.93 -10.71 -21.11
CA LEU A 462 5.79 -10.57 -19.67
C LEU A 462 6.60 -11.68 -18.96
N MET A 463 7.58 -11.30 -18.15
CA MET A 463 8.44 -12.25 -17.45
C MET A 463 8.64 -11.84 -16.00
N THR A 464 8.31 -12.75 -15.07
CA THR A 464 8.63 -12.60 -13.65
C THR A 464 9.81 -13.48 -13.24
N TYR A 465 10.45 -13.14 -12.14
CA TYR A 465 11.59 -13.85 -11.55
C TYR A 465 11.67 -13.53 -10.06
N PHE A 466 12.49 -14.27 -9.31
CA PHE A 466 12.84 -13.90 -7.95
C PHE A 466 14.24 -13.31 -7.92
N GLU A 467 14.44 -12.29 -7.09
CA GLU A 467 15.77 -11.73 -6.82
C GLU A 467 15.98 -11.51 -5.32
N TYR A 468 17.25 -11.42 -4.91
CA TYR A 468 17.59 -11.00 -3.55
C TYR A 468 17.46 -9.50 -3.39
N PHE A 469 16.88 -9.10 -2.27
CA PHE A 469 16.75 -7.71 -1.83
C PHE A 469 17.29 -7.58 -0.40
N ASP A 470 18.08 -6.55 -0.17
CA ASP A 470 18.64 -6.20 1.14
C ASP A 470 17.89 -5.01 1.72
N ALA A 471 17.49 -5.09 2.99
CA ALA A 471 16.97 -3.98 3.78
C ALA A 471 17.94 -3.63 4.92
N ASP A 472 18.09 -2.35 5.24
CA ASP A 472 18.86 -1.93 6.41
C ASP A 472 18.08 -2.20 7.69
N ILE A 473 18.49 -3.23 8.43
CA ILE A 473 17.87 -3.63 9.70
C ILE A 473 18.77 -3.29 10.89
N SER A 474 19.68 -2.32 10.74
CA SER A 474 20.61 -1.92 11.80
C SER A 474 19.91 -1.48 13.08
N ASN A 475 18.67 -0.99 12.99
CA ASN A 475 17.83 -0.63 14.14
C ASN A 475 17.51 -1.81 15.09
N VAL A 476 17.73 -3.06 14.66
CA VAL A 476 17.64 -4.26 15.52
C VAL A 476 18.82 -4.34 16.49
N VAL A 477 19.96 -3.75 16.15
CA VAL A 477 21.17 -3.80 16.95
C VAL A 477 21.21 -2.59 17.89
N PRO A 478 21.11 -2.79 19.21
CA PRO A 478 21.27 -1.70 20.16
C PRO A 478 22.71 -1.16 20.11
N MET A 479 22.84 0.15 19.98
CA MET A 479 24.12 0.84 19.97
C MET A 479 24.10 1.97 21.00
N THR A 480 25.25 2.22 21.62
CA THR A 480 25.43 3.26 22.64
C THR A 480 26.41 4.37 22.23
N ASN A 481 27.00 4.26 21.04
CA ASN A 481 27.91 5.25 20.48
C ASN A 481 27.30 5.78 19.18
N VAL A 482 26.80 7.02 19.25
CA VAL A 482 26.10 7.73 18.17
C VAL A 482 26.99 7.98 16.97
N ASP A 483 28.26 8.30 17.17
CA ASP A 483 29.21 8.62 16.09
C ASP A 483 29.38 7.44 15.13
N LYS A 484 29.13 6.21 15.61
CA LYS A 484 29.24 4.97 14.83
C LYS A 484 27.92 4.48 14.25
N TYR A 485 26.80 5.16 14.48
CA TYR A 485 25.48 4.70 14.02
C TYR A 485 25.43 4.51 12.50
N TRP A 486 26.06 5.43 11.77
CA TRP A 486 26.04 5.49 10.30
C TRP A 486 27.20 4.75 9.64
N ASP A 487 28.19 4.33 10.44
CA ASP A 487 29.25 3.41 10.04
C ASP A 487 28.79 1.95 10.09
N MET A 488 27.76 1.67 10.90
CA MET A 488 27.17 0.33 11.02
C MET A 488 26.05 0.12 10.02
N THR A 489 26.13 -0.97 9.27
CA THR A 489 25.07 -1.43 8.37
C THR A 489 24.89 -2.94 8.54
N VAL A 490 23.74 -3.37 9.04
CA VAL A 490 23.32 -4.77 9.07
C VAL A 490 22.20 -4.97 8.06
N LEU A 491 22.38 -5.95 7.17
CA LEU A 491 21.48 -6.15 6.05
C LEU A 491 20.62 -7.39 6.23
N GLY A 492 19.31 -7.19 6.08
CA GLY A 492 18.33 -8.25 6.03
C GLY A 492 18.04 -8.67 4.61
N ARG A 493 18.55 -9.83 4.20
CA ARG A 493 18.39 -10.32 2.83
C ARG A 493 17.17 -11.21 2.69
N THR A 494 16.24 -10.83 1.83
CA THR A 494 15.04 -11.59 1.47
C THR A 494 15.04 -11.86 -0.02
N MET A 495 14.40 -12.95 -0.45
CA MET A 495 13.99 -13.03 -1.86
C MET A 495 12.70 -12.24 -2.06
N ARG A 496 12.47 -11.71 -3.26
CA ARG A 496 11.23 -11.00 -3.63
C ARG A 496 10.89 -11.26 -5.09
N LEU A 497 9.58 -11.32 -5.38
CA LEU A 497 9.09 -11.44 -6.75
C LEU A 497 9.34 -10.12 -7.49
N ASN A 498 9.83 -10.20 -8.73
CA ASN A 498 9.98 -9.06 -9.62
C ASN A 498 9.60 -9.44 -11.06
N HIS A 499 9.58 -8.46 -11.96
CA HIS A 499 9.37 -8.64 -13.38
C HIS A 499 10.36 -7.83 -14.23
N LYS A 500 10.57 -8.27 -15.48
CA LYS A 500 11.31 -7.47 -16.46
C LYS A 500 10.43 -6.31 -16.93
N PRO A 501 10.98 -5.11 -17.17
CA PRO A 501 10.23 -4.02 -17.77
C PRO A 501 9.63 -4.47 -19.11
N PHE A 502 8.40 -4.06 -19.38
CA PHE A 502 7.71 -4.37 -20.63
C PHE A 502 6.98 -3.13 -21.14
N THR A 503 6.79 -3.06 -22.45
CA THR A 503 6.04 -1.98 -23.11
C THR A 503 4.79 -2.57 -23.75
N TYR A 504 3.69 -1.82 -23.70
CA TYR A 504 2.57 -2.07 -24.60
C TYR A 504 2.46 -0.92 -25.61
N THR A 505 2.04 -1.26 -26.82
CA THR A 505 1.84 -0.34 -27.94
C THR A 505 0.41 -0.46 -28.46
N LEU A 506 -0.36 0.62 -28.39
CA LEU A 506 -1.71 0.70 -28.96
C LEU A 506 -1.67 1.46 -30.28
N ASN A 507 -2.31 0.91 -31.29
CA ASN A 507 -2.62 1.61 -32.53
C ASN A 507 -4.06 2.10 -32.48
N VAL A 508 -4.24 3.42 -32.43
CA VAL A 508 -5.56 4.06 -32.29
C VAL A 508 -5.83 4.91 -33.52
N MET A 509 -7.03 4.78 -34.08
CA MET A 509 -7.54 5.67 -35.12
C MET A 509 -8.51 6.66 -34.49
N SER A 510 -8.31 7.95 -34.74
CA SER A 510 -9.17 9.02 -34.22
C SER A 510 -9.71 9.89 -35.35
N GLU A 511 -11.00 10.20 -35.31
CA GLU A 511 -11.65 11.19 -36.19
C GLU A 511 -11.59 12.62 -35.60
N ILE A 512 -11.09 12.75 -34.37
CA ILE A 512 -11.02 14.01 -33.63
C ILE A 512 -9.61 14.30 -33.14
N THR A 513 -9.32 15.58 -32.91
CA THR A 513 -8.20 15.99 -32.07
C THR A 513 -8.75 16.23 -30.66
N GLY A 514 -8.12 15.67 -29.63
CA GLY A 514 -8.62 15.80 -28.27
C GLY A 514 -7.82 14.99 -27.25
N LYS A 515 -8.28 15.02 -26.00
CA LYS A 515 -7.65 14.30 -24.88
C LYS A 515 -8.50 13.10 -24.49
N GLY A 516 -7.84 11.96 -24.30
CA GLY A 516 -8.46 10.75 -23.76
C GLY A 516 -7.78 10.28 -22.47
N MET A 517 -8.49 9.48 -21.69
CA MET A 517 -7.95 8.73 -20.55
C MET A 517 -7.87 7.26 -20.93
N LEU A 518 -6.65 6.74 -21.02
CA LEU A 518 -6.41 5.31 -21.22
C LEU A 518 -6.37 4.62 -19.85
N ARG A 519 -7.14 3.55 -19.69
CA ARG A 519 -7.03 2.62 -18.56
C ARG A 519 -6.64 1.25 -19.03
N VAL A 520 -5.79 0.59 -18.24
CA VAL A 520 -5.28 -0.73 -18.51
C VAL A 520 -5.48 -1.61 -17.29
N PHE A 521 -6.14 -2.74 -17.49
CA PHE A 521 -6.38 -3.73 -16.46
C PHE A 521 -5.74 -5.06 -16.83
N LEU A 522 -5.34 -5.84 -15.82
CA LEU A 522 -4.86 -7.21 -15.95
C LEU A 522 -5.78 -8.14 -15.16
N GLY A 523 -6.25 -9.21 -15.78
CA GLY A 523 -7.14 -10.17 -15.12
C GLY A 523 -7.03 -11.58 -15.69
N PRO A 524 -7.77 -12.53 -15.10
CA PRO A 524 -7.80 -13.92 -15.56
C PRO A 524 -8.37 -14.00 -16.97
N LYS A 525 -7.84 -14.90 -17.80
CA LYS A 525 -8.42 -15.21 -19.10
C LYS A 525 -9.77 -15.93 -18.90
N PHE A 526 -10.81 -15.47 -19.60
CA PHE A 526 -12.09 -16.17 -19.71
C PHE A 526 -12.34 -16.55 -21.18
N MET A 527 -13.18 -17.56 -21.42
CA MET A 527 -13.45 -18.07 -22.78
C MET A 527 -14.68 -17.40 -23.40
N ASP A 528 -15.71 -17.13 -22.59
CA ASP A 528 -16.95 -16.54 -23.04
C ASP A 528 -17.10 -15.14 -22.43
N MET A 529 -17.54 -14.16 -23.23
CA MET A 529 -17.87 -12.82 -22.74
C MET A 529 -18.98 -12.84 -21.69
N MET A 530 -19.84 -13.86 -21.67
CA MET A 530 -20.86 -14.07 -20.63
C MET A 530 -20.22 -14.20 -19.23
N ASP A 531 -18.98 -14.67 -19.15
CA ASP A 531 -18.26 -14.84 -17.87
C ASP A 531 -17.71 -13.52 -17.32
N ILE A 532 -17.74 -12.41 -18.07
CA ILE A 532 -17.12 -11.15 -17.65
C ILE A 532 -17.60 -10.67 -16.27
N ASN A 533 -18.88 -10.89 -15.95
CA ASN A 533 -19.44 -10.50 -14.65
C ASN A 533 -18.91 -11.35 -13.48
N MET A 534 -18.46 -12.58 -13.74
CA MET A 534 -17.80 -13.44 -12.78
C MET A 534 -16.33 -13.03 -12.56
N PHE A 535 -15.65 -12.56 -13.62
CA PHE A 535 -14.22 -12.25 -13.57
C PHE A 535 -13.88 -10.77 -13.34
N ARG A 536 -14.79 -9.81 -13.62
CA ARG A 536 -14.50 -8.36 -13.56
C ARG A 536 -13.92 -7.90 -12.22
N THR A 537 -14.36 -8.48 -11.11
CA THR A 537 -13.90 -8.13 -9.76
C THR A 537 -12.48 -8.61 -9.46
N MET A 538 -11.92 -9.44 -10.34
CA MET A 538 -10.55 -9.95 -10.28
C MET A 538 -9.60 -9.22 -11.25
N PHE A 539 -10.08 -8.23 -12.01
CA PHE A 539 -9.20 -7.37 -12.80
C PHE A 539 -8.55 -6.31 -11.91
N VAL A 540 -7.22 -6.22 -12.03
CA VAL A 540 -6.38 -5.23 -11.36
C VAL A 540 -6.09 -4.10 -12.34
N GLU A 541 -6.35 -2.87 -11.96
CA GLU A 541 -5.97 -1.69 -12.74
C GLU A 541 -4.45 -1.48 -12.59
N ILE A 542 -3.72 -1.64 -13.69
CA ILE A 542 -2.26 -1.56 -13.71
C ILE A 542 -1.76 -0.22 -14.25
N ASP A 543 -2.54 0.47 -15.09
CA ASP A 543 -2.20 1.80 -15.58
C ASP A 543 -3.43 2.68 -15.89
N GLN A 544 -3.28 3.99 -15.75
CA GLN A 544 -4.27 5.03 -16.03
C GLN A 544 -3.53 6.35 -16.29
N TYR A 545 -3.69 6.93 -17.48
CA TYR A 545 -3.05 8.21 -17.81
C TYR A 545 -3.75 8.90 -18.99
N MET A 546 -3.51 10.20 -19.09
CA MET A 546 -4.01 11.05 -20.17
C MET A 546 -3.19 10.83 -21.45
N VAL A 547 -3.88 10.80 -22.58
CA VAL A 547 -3.32 10.66 -23.91
C VAL A 547 -3.83 11.80 -24.79
N ASP A 548 -2.92 12.49 -25.47
CA ASP A 548 -3.27 13.45 -26.51
C ASP A 548 -3.46 12.71 -27.85
N LEU A 549 -4.63 12.88 -28.48
CA LEU A 549 -5.00 12.27 -29.75
C LEU A 549 -5.04 13.32 -30.86
N VAL A 550 -4.51 12.96 -32.03
CA VAL A 550 -4.65 13.72 -33.28
C VAL A 550 -5.54 12.97 -34.27
N VAL A 551 -6.14 13.68 -35.22
CA VAL A 551 -6.92 13.05 -36.31
C VAL A 551 -6.03 12.10 -37.11
N GLY A 552 -6.55 10.92 -37.42
CA GLY A 552 -5.86 9.86 -38.14
C GLY A 552 -5.24 8.82 -37.21
N LYS A 553 -4.04 8.35 -37.55
CA LYS A 553 -3.35 7.27 -36.83
C LYS A 553 -2.55 7.82 -35.66
N ASN A 554 -2.75 7.24 -34.49
CA ASN A 554 -2.00 7.48 -33.26
C ASN A 554 -1.33 6.17 -32.83
N THR A 555 -0.07 6.23 -32.42
CA THR A 555 0.65 5.09 -31.84
C THR A 555 1.06 5.45 -30.42
N ILE A 556 0.40 4.83 -29.44
CA ILE A 556 0.60 5.11 -28.02
C ILE A 556 1.50 4.03 -27.47
N MET A 557 2.67 4.40 -26.95
CA MET A 557 3.64 3.48 -26.35
C MET A 557 3.78 3.81 -24.88
N ARG A 558 3.75 2.78 -24.02
CA ARG A 558 3.85 2.96 -22.57
C ARG A 558 4.67 1.87 -21.93
N ASN A 559 5.68 2.26 -21.17
CA ASN A 559 6.53 1.34 -20.43
C ASN A 559 5.96 1.09 -19.03
N SER A 560 6.13 -0.14 -18.52
CA SER A 560 5.69 -0.53 -17.19
C SER A 560 6.25 0.37 -16.08
N ARG A 561 7.45 0.93 -16.26
CA ARG A 561 8.09 1.83 -15.28
C ARG A 561 7.42 3.19 -15.14
N ASP A 562 6.49 3.53 -16.04
CA ASP A 562 5.76 4.80 -16.00
C ASP A 562 4.35 4.65 -15.41
N PHE A 563 3.94 3.44 -15.01
CA PHE A 563 2.58 3.16 -14.54
C PHE A 563 2.20 3.98 -13.32
N PHE A 564 1.02 4.61 -13.38
CA PHE A 564 0.67 5.76 -12.53
C PHE A 564 0.60 5.48 -11.02
N TRP A 565 0.37 4.24 -10.62
CA TRP A 565 0.15 3.79 -9.23
C TRP A 565 1.34 3.00 -8.67
N SER A 566 2.39 2.78 -9.47
CA SER A 566 3.53 1.98 -9.06
C SER A 566 4.68 2.82 -8.49
N VAL A 567 5.40 2.27 -7.51
CA VAL A 567 6.62 2.87 -6.95
C VAL A 567 7.75 1.87 -6.93
N ARG A 568 8.97 2.38 -7.08
CA ARG A 568 10.19 1.58 -6.99
C ARG A 568 10.50 1.24 -5.54
N ASP A 569 11.39 0.27 -5.36
CA ASP A 569 11.96 0.00 -4.04
C ASP A 569 12.73 1.22 -3.52
N ARG A 570 12.67 1.42 -2.21
CA ARG A 570 13.26 2.60 -1.56
C ARG A 570 14.76 2.46 -1.40
N THR A 571 15.47 3.57 -1.52
CA THR A 571 16.87 3.69 -1.11
C THR A 571 17.00 3.37 0.37
N MET A 572 17.99 2.55 0.72
CA MET A 572 18.24 2.12 2.10
C MET A 572 18.52 3.31 3.02
N TYR A 573 18.10 3.20 4.28
CA TYR A 573 18.23 4.23 5.30
C TYR A 573 19.66 4.80 5.44
N THR A 574 20.66 3.93 5.57
CA THR A 574 22.07 4.36 5.68
C THR A 574 22.58 5.07 4.43
N ASP A 575 22.13 4.67 3.24
CA ASP A 575 22.51 5.31 1.98
C ASP A 575 21.82 6.69 1.82
N LEU A 576 20.55 6.80 2.23
CA LEU A 576 19.83 8.07 2.28
C LEU A 576 20.56 9.09 3.18
N TYR A 577 20.97 8.67 4.38
CA TYR A 577 21.73 9.53 5.29
C TYR A 577 23.08 9.95 4.70
N LYS A 578 23.85 9.02 4.11
CA LYS A 578 25.14 9.32 3.48
C LYS A 578 24.99 10.31 2.32
N LYS A 579 24.03 10.10 1.42
CA LYS A 579 23.72 11.03 0.31
C LYS A 579 23.35 12.42 0.81
N MET A 580 22.52 12.49 1.86
CA MET A 580 22.15 13.75 2.50
C MET A 580 23.36 14.46 3.11
N MET A 581 24.23 13.76 3.85
CA MET A 581 25.44 14.34 4.45
C MET A 581 26.45 14.82 3.39
N MET A 582 26.60 14.08 2.28
CA MET A 582 27.37 14.53 1.12
C MET A 582 26.80 15.83 0.52
N SER A 583 25.47 15.96 0.52
CA SER A 583 24.79 17.16 0.02
C SER A 583 24.96 18.37 0.95
N ILE A 584 24.88 18.17 2.27
CA ILE A 584 25.15 19.21 3.27
C ILE A 584 26.58 19.74 3.15
N THR A 585 27.55 18.85 2.88
CA THR A 585 28.96 19.21 2.70
C THR A 585 29.30 19.76 1.30
N GLY A 586 28.30 19.88 0.40
CA GLY A 586 28.46 20.41 -0.95
C GLY A 586 29.18 19.46 -1.91
N LYS A 587 29.35 18.18 -1.55
CA LYS A 587 30.01 17.15 -2.38
C LYS A 587 29.06 16.50 -3.39
N ASP A 588 27.76 16.56 -3.15
CA ASP A 588 26.72 16.03 -4.02
C ASP A 588 25.45 16.90 -3.93
N LYS A 589 24.41 16.58 -4.70
CA LYS A 589 23.09 17.21 -4.61
C LYS A 589 22.01 16.20 -4.25
N PHE A 590 21.20 16.52 -3.25
CA PHE A 590 20.09 15.66 -2.84
C PHE A 590 18.90 15.87 -3.79
N ILE A 591 18.64 14.88 -4.63
CA ILE A 591 17.54 14.90 -5.59
C ILE A 591 16.24 14.58 -4.84
N LEU A 592 15.23 15.43 -5.05
CA LEU A 592 13.86 15.11 -4.65
C LEU A 592 13.27 14.18 -5.72
N ASP A 593 13.53 12.88 -5.58
CA ASP A 593 13.08 11.86 -6.53
C ASP A 593 11.67 11.35 -6.17
N MET A 594 10.80 11.34 -7.18
CA MET A 594 9.43 10.85 -7.10
C MET A 594 9.31 9.35 -7.39
N SER A 595 10.37 8.69 -7.88
CA SER A 595 10.32 7.27 -8.24
C SER A 595 10.23 6.34 -7.02
N GLU A 596 10.59 6.84 -5.84
CA GLU A 596 10.57 6.16 -4.54
C GLU A 596 9.56 6.78 -3.56
N ALA A 597 8.48 7.39 -4.08
CA ALA A 597 7.44 8.03 -3.28
C ALA A 597 6.94 7.11 -2.15
N HIS A 598 6.50 7.72 -1.04
CA HIS A 598 6.22 6.93 0.16
C HIS A 598 5.01 5.99 -0.01
N CYS A 599 4.07 6.34 -0.87
CA CYS A 599 2.88 5.55 -1.13
C CYS A 599 2.70 5.23 -2.61
N GLY A 600 2.48 3.95 -2.90
CA GLY A 600 2.21 3.39 -4.22
C GLY A 600 2.39 1.88 -4.18
N PHE A 601 1.71 1.16 -5.07
CA PHE A 601 1.86 -0.29 -5.11
C PHE A 601 3.27 -0.66 -5.60
N PRO A 602 3.94 -1.68 -5.04
CA PRO A 602 5.29 -1.99 -5.47
C PRO A 602 5.34 -2.42 -6.94
N ASP A 603 6.14 -1.72 -7.76
CA ASP A 603 6.29 -1.97 -9.19
C ASP A 603 6.60 -3.45 -9.50
N ARG A 604 7.54 -4.03 -8.75
CA ARG A 604 7.93 -5.45 -8.88
C ARG A 604 6.76 -6.45 -8.76
N LEU A 605 5.66 -6.04 -8.12
CA LEU A 605 4.48 -6.86 -7.89
C LEU A 605 3.34 -6.56 -8.88
N ILE A 606 3.50 -5.66 -9.87
CA ILE A 606 2.43 -5.36 -10.85
C ILE A 606 1.92 -6.63 -11.53
N LEU A 607 2.84 -7.52 -11.91
CA LEU A 607 2.50 -8.83 -12.46
C LEU A 607 2.40 -9.88 -11.34
N PRO A 608 1.42 -10.78 -11.41
CA PRO A 608 1.42 -11.98 -10.58
C PRO A 608 2.53 -12.95 -11.01
N LYS A 609 2.91 -13.91 -10.15
CA LYS A 609 3.93 -14.90 -10.51
C LYS A 609 3.49 -15.71 -11.75
N GLY A 610 4.27 -15.69 -12.83
CA GLY A 610 3.97 -16.47 -14.02
C GLY A 610 4.18 -17.98 -13.84
N TRP A 611 3.93 -18.73 -14.90
CA TRP A 611 4.34 -20.12 -15.02
C TRP A 611 5.52 -20.24 -15.96
N THR A 612 6.37 -21.26 -15.78
CA THR A 612 7.46 -21.53 -16.73
C THR A 612 6.92 -21.81 -18.13
N SER A 613 5.74 -22.44 -18.23
CA SER A 613 4.99 -22.67 -19.47
C SER A 613 4.24 -21.44 -20.00
N GLY A 614 4.25 -20.34 -19.25
CA GLY A 614 3.42 -19.16 -19.49
C GLY A 614 2.02 -19.31 -18.90
N MET A 615 1.67 -18.43 -17.97
CA MET A 615 0.33 -18.34 -17.38
C MET A 615 -0.57 -17.49 -18.28
N GLN A 616 -1.70 -18.06 -18.71
CA GLN A 616 -2.68 -17.38 -19.57
C GLN A 616 -3.46 -16.34 -18.77
N MET A 617 -3.38 -15.09 -19.21
CA MET A 617 -4.09 -13.95 -18.65
C MET A 617 -4.58 -13.07 -19.80
N GLN A 618 -5.30 -12.00 -19.49
CA GLN A 618 -5.67 -11.00 -20.47
C GLN A 618 -5.50 -9.59 -19.92
N MET A 619 -5.05 -8.69 -20.78
CA MET A 619 -5.07 -7.25 -20.54
C MET A 619 -6.29 -6.64 -21.20
N TYR A 620 -6.95 -5.72 -20.50
CA TYR A 620 -8.08 -4.96 -21.01
C TYR A 620 -7.69 -3.48 -21.12
N PHE A 621 -7.96 -2.89 -22.27
CA PHE A 621 -7.69 -1.50 -22.59
C PHE A 621 -9.01 -0.78 -22.87
N ILE A 622 -9.18 0.40 -22.30
CA ILE A 622 -10.29 1.30 -22.63
C ILE A 622 -9.81 2.75 -22.68
N LEU A 623 -10.17 3.44 -23.75
CA LEU A 623 -9.86 4.85 -23.95
C LEU A 623 -11.16 5.66 -23.91
N THR A 624 -11.32 6.52 -22.89
CA THR A 624 -12.51 7.38 -22.71
C THR A 624 -12.17 8.86 -22.96
N PRO A 625 -13.15 9.72 -23.28
CA PRO A 625 -12.90 11.16 -23.34
C PRO A 625 -12.42 11.70 -21.98
N TYR A 626 -11.45 12.61 -21.98
CA TYR A 626 -11.06 13.35 -20.79
C TYR A 626 -12.00 14.55 -20.61
N THR A 627 -12.77 14.55 -19.52
CA THR A 627 -13.87 15.51 -19.29
C THR A 627 -13.62 16.51 -18.17
N MET A 628 -12.47 16.44 -17.50
CA MET A 628 -12.17 17.40 -16.42
C MET A 628 -11.89 18.79 -16.98
N THR A 629 -12.68 19.77 -16.54
CA THR A 629 -12.58 21.17 -16.98
C THR A 629 -11.83 22.07 -15.99
N GLU A 630 -11.78 21.72 -14.70
CA GLU A 630 -11.09 22.49 -13.66
C GLU A 630 -10.42 21.54 -12.65
N VAL A 631 -9.10 21.66 -12.48
CA VAL A 631 -8.45 21.21 -11.25
C VAL A 631 -8.78 22.29 -10.23
N LYS A 632 -9.65 22.03 -9.26
CA LYS A 632 -9.93 23.01 -8.19
C LYS A 632 -8.59 23.47 -7.59
N ASN A 633 -8.31 24.76 -7.68
CA ASN A 633 -7.00 25.37 -7.46
C ASN A 633 -6.45 25.31 -6.01
N ASP A 634 -7.12 24.62 -5.08
CA ASP A 634 -6.70 24.60 -3.67
C ASP A 634 -5.85 23.38 -3.28
N VAL A 635 -5.81 22.34 -4.12
CA VAL A 635 -4.96 21.16 -3.88
C VAL A 635 -4.23 20.79 -5.17
N THR A 636 -3.07 21.40 -5.39
CA THR A 636 -2.11 20.88 -6.36
C THR A 636 -1.64 19.52 -5.85
N PHE A 637 -2.14 18.46 -6.47
CA PHE A 637 -1.65 17.12 -6.23
C PHE A 637 -0.16 17.08 -6.52
N ASP A 638 0.61 16.75 -5.50
CA ASP A 638 2.01 16.46 -5.67
C ASP A 638 2.27 15.03 -5.20
N LYS A 639 2.64 14.18 -6.17
CA LYS A 639 3.04 12.79 -5.93
C LYS A 639 4.24 12.68 -4.98
N THR A 640 4.97 13.77 -4.72
CA THR A 640 6.08 13.81 -3.75
C THR A 640 5.64 13.62 -2.30
N TYR A 641 4.38 13.89 -1.94
CA TYR A 641 3.93 13.81 -0.54
C TYR A 641 2.44 13.44 -0.35
N MET A 642 1.72 13.06 -1.40
CA MET A 642 0.33 12.60 -1.28
C MET A 642 0.14 11.21 -1.89
N CYS A 643 -0.43 10.27 -1.12
CA CYS A 643 -0.96 9.03 -1.71
C CYS A 643 -2.33 9.27 -2.34
N GLY A 644 -2.60 8.57 -3.44
CA GLY A 644 -3.93 8.47 -4.01
C GLY A 644 -3.97 8.59 -5.53
N LEU A 645 -4.99 7.97 -6.12
CA LEU A 645 -5.57 8.43 -7.38
C LEU A 645 -6.16 9.78 -7.03
N THR A 646 -5.44 10.86 -7.30
CA THR A 646 -6.17 12.10 -7.47
C THR A 646 -7.15 11.92 -8.60
N THR A 647 -8.23 12.69 -8.53
CA THR A 647 -9.21 12.82 -9.60
C THR A 647 -8.48 13.34 -10.84
N MET A 648 -7.77 12.44 -11.52
CA MET A 648 -7.31 12.57 -12.90
C MET A 648 -8.46 12.22 -13.84
N ASP A 649 -9.60 11.81 -13.29
CA ASP A 649 -10.82 11.53 -14.01
C ASP A 649 -12.05 11.81 -13.13
N THR A 650 -13.16 12.13 -13.79
CA THR A 650 -14.49 12.27 -13.21
C THR A 650 -15.23 10.94 -13.05
N LEU A 651 -14.77 9.89 -13.72
CA LEU A 651 -15.38 8.56 -13.68
C LEU A 651 -15.16 7.83 -12.34
N PRO A 652 -16.02 6.84 -12.00
CA PRO A 652 -15.84 5.96 -10.84
C PRO A 652 -14.47 5.26 -10.83
N MET A 653 -13.88 5.08 -9.65
CA MET A 653 -12.65 4.30 -9.53
C MET A 653 -12.93 2.83 -9.86
N GLY A 654 -12.07 2.23 -10.70
CA GLY A 654 -12.29 0.90 -11.26
C GLY A 654 -13.24 0.87 -12.46
N PHE A 655 -13.64 2.03 -12.99
CA PHE A 655 -14.41 2.09 -14.25
C PHE A 655 -13.65 1.36 -15.37
N PRO A 656 -14.32 0.53 -16.18
CA PRO A 656 -15.77 0.27 -16.18
C PRO A 656 -16.13 -1.03 -15.43
N PHE A 657 -15.18 -1.67 -14.75
CA PHE A 657 -15.37 -2.91 -13.98
C PHE A 657 -15.94 -2.72 -12.57
N ASP A 658 -16.17 -1.48 -12.13
CA ASP A 658 -16.73 -1.16 -10.81
C ASP A 658 -18.15 -1.70 -10.59
N ARG A 659 -18.92 -1.95 -11.67
CA ARG A 659 -20.29 -2.49 -11.61
C ARG A 659 -20.54 -3.59 -12.64
N LYS A 660 -21.75 -4.17 -12.57
CA LYS A 660 -22.17 -5.23 -13.49
C LYS A 660 -22.21 -4.70 -14.93
N ILE A 661 -21.89 -5.58 -15.86
CA ILE A 661 -21.76 -5.30 -17.28
C ILE A 661 -22.92 -5.93 -18.04
N ASP A 662 -23.57 -5.14 -18.89
CA ASP A 662 -24.46 -5.68 -19.93
C ASP A 662 -23.64 -6.09 -21.16
N VAL A 663 -23.42 -7.40 -21.28
CA VAL A 663 -22.64 -7.99 -22.37
C VAL A 663 -23.25 -7.76 -23.76
N THR A 664 -24.53 -7.43 -23.85
CA THR A 664 -25.22 -7.23 -25.13
C THR A 664 -24.80 -5.95 -25.85
N TYR A 665 -24.20 -4.99 -25.12
CA TYR A 665 -23.81 -3.67 -25.63
C TYR A 665 -22.39 -3.22 -25.23
N TRP A 666 -21.62 -4.09 -24.56
CA TRP A 666 -20.30 -3.77 -23.97
C TRP A 666 -19.14 -3.60 -24.97
N TYR A 667 -19.30 -3.92 -26.25
CA TYR A 667 -18.22 -4.02 -27.24
C TYR A 667 -18.01 -2.71 -28.02
N THR A 668 -17.73 -1.60 -27.33
CA THR A 668 -17.43 -0.33 -28.01
C THR A 668 -16.05 -0.36 -28.70
N LYS A 669 -15.89 0.42 -29.76
CA LYS A 669 -14.68 0.39 -30.61
C LYS A 669 -13.42 0.95 -29.92
N ASN A 670 -13.60 1.66 -28.81
CA ASN A 670 -12.53 2.23 -27.98
C ASN A 670 -12.09 1.31 -26.84
N MET A 671 -12.44 0.02 -26.91
CA MET A 671 -12.02 -1.02 -25.96
C MET A 671 -11.32 -2.18 -26.68
N MET A 672 -10.43 -2.87 -25.97
CA MET A 672 -9.82 -4.10 -26.49
C MET A 672 -9.37 -5.03 -25.35
N PHE A 673 -9.70 -6.33 -25.46
CA PHE A 673 -9.05 -7.39 -24.71
C PHE A 673 -7.87 -7.93 -25.51
N LYS A 674 -6.74 -8.16 -24.84
CA LYS A 674 -5.54 -8.76 -25.40
C LYS A 674 -5.10 -9.92 -24.52
N ASP A 675 -5.15 -11.13 -25.07
CA ASP A 675 -4.56 -12.30 -24.44
C ASP A 675 -3.05 -12.10 -24.27
N VAL A 676 -2.54 -12.41 -23.08
CA VAL A 676 -1.12 -12.33 -22.74
C VAL A 676 -0.68 -13.57 -21.98
N MET A 677 0.63 -13.85 -22.04
CA MET A 677 1.26 -14.95 -21.32
C MET A 677 2.29 -14.39 -20.34
N ILE A 678 2.13 -14.70 -19.06
CA ILE A 678 3.09 -14.32 -18.02
C ILE A 678 4.01 -15.50 -17.74
N TYR A 679 5.28 -15.38 -18.16
CA TYR A 679 6.29 -16.40 -17.94
C TYR A 679 7.02 -16.18 -16.61
N HIS A 680 7.52 -17.25 -16.00
CA HIS A 680 8.41 -17.16 -14.83
C HIS A 680 9.77 -17.78 -15.13
N LEU A 681 10.83 -17.07 -14.78
CA LEU A 681 12.21 -17.56 -14.89
C LEU A 681 12.57 -18.30 -13.60
N ASP A 682 12.76 -19.61 -13.73
CA ASP A 682 13.14 -20.49 -12.62
C ASP A 682 14.67 -20.50 -12.46
N GLU A 683 15.24 -19.36 -12.06
CA GLU A 683 16.71 -19.19 -11.94
C GLU A 683 17.35 -20.13 -10.90
N MET A 684 16.55 -20.67 -9.97
CA MET A 684 17.04 -21.67 -9.01
C MET A 684 17.44 -23.01 -9.66
N LYS A 685 16.99 -23.32 -10.88
CA LYS A 685 17.50 -24.47 -11.63
C LYS A 685 18.80 -24.19 -12.38
N MET A 686 19.11 -22.94 -12.69
CA MET A 686 20.33 -22.58 -13.42
C MET A 686 21.56 -22.41 -12.50
N ASN A 687 21.37 -22.07 -11.22
CA ASN A 687 22.46 -21.94 -10.25
C ASN A 687 22.70 -23.21 -9.40
N GLN A 688 22.01 -24.32 -9.68
CA GLN A 688 22.29 -25.64 -9.08
C GLN A 688 23.16 -26.54 -9.96
N SER A 689 23.59 -26.08 -11.13
CA SER A 689 24.70 -26.69 -11.85
C SER A 689 25.97 -25.90 -11.56
N TYR A 690 26.74 -26.36 -10.55
CA TYR A 690 28.20 -26.59 -10.55
C TYR A 690 28.69 -26.84 -9.12
#